data_AF-A0A813DR21-F1
#
_entry.id   AF-A0A813DR21-F1
#
_cell.length_a   1.000
_cell.length_b   1.000
_cell.length_c   1.000
_cell.angle_alpha   90.00
_cell.angle_beta   90.00
_cell.angle_gamma   90.00
#
_symmetry.space_group_name_H-M   'P 1'
#
loop_
_entity.id
_entity.type
_entity.pdbx_description
1 polymer ?
#
loop_
_entity_poly.entity_id
_entity_poly.type
_entity_poly.pdbx_seq_one_letter_code
_entity_poly.pdbx_strand_id
1 'polypeptide(L)'
;MATLSERSSSSQHQGCKTSTTATESCTPTLLGASSPGDRVQQSGMPRLVKSSIGELRHLLALSQPSWSPDARRSPARARRRAYTRTIIVLVLTVLLCAWPWIGYGSEVHTVCEAGKDPPTSTSTSTMDLSRHRPWACAQRYIFFADCVGLCFLAALVTVSQLRWWLTSRHLAAVRLYVIMTWLALYFFSLRPLVSWCYSSLLGNVTLKMLSEQGLQTSAKPWRYVPGAARNFFYISGMIIVNLFWLVWGWGLHFVRRHLTKLEDAFQKSLGATALKWALYWDVFALLAAVICGVMVVVCGWYTPTLRYVYYGIAISVAPTILLMLVVVPRGFWLSLRFAQTELRAQTAKKRRSELDGPDLASSSQSAQTEKCEQLAAQAVRVSRRLVCEAPIGLLPTLLTLAAHGWSLFSTGFAPEAAISIFSILSLVAICRFVMLLSGIDLFNAGKCQKAGLQLRAAAEKAKWTTGDEGWDRKVLDLASRGITLRALLRFYRRLGTSSVMPHFDPEKHSTADVARQAVIPLSKDTRHGSSSLSTVLMQGRSAFPVKMITHSWSNRFSHLVAAVVADALDLPEYEAVLDRLDRFEIGALEEELYWKSKLDQTFWICLFAVNQHASICGRILPQESDPVTGRQPLPCTCGFEKFGSQTPPLRHDGQSISCEVNKFDDMMACIAAAEPGFTQFLAVDKDFTIFRRAWCVAEMHQAYSSRLPQKMLVFSEATLTRHKSYLKTLKVEDMEASHPADRDMILARISDKASFNEEVQRLLFDDGGLLEEWRGGFDHMTMLGEVARRGYERGLRGTSCQSELEESVP
;
A
#
# COMPACT_ATOMS: atom_id res chain seq x y z
N MET A 1 19.50 -32.70 39.70
CA MET A 1 20.08 -31.67 40.59
C MET A 1 21.00 -32.41 41.56
N ALA A 2 22.31 -32.57 41.36
CA ALA A 2 23.32 -32.00 40.45
C ALA A 2 24.20 -30.86 41.02
N THR A 3 25.39 -31.26 41.46
CA THR A 3 26.71 -30.57 41.50
C THR A 3 27.74 -31.70 41.29
N LEU A 4 28.69 -31.62 40.35
CA LEU A 4 29.99 -30.93 40.43
C LEU A 4 30.79 -31.34 41.68
N SER A 5 32.03 -31.86 41.60
CA SER A 5 32.92 -32.14 40.45
C SER A 5 33.87 -33.32 40.85
N GLU A 6 34.93 -33.78 40.16
CA GLU A 6 35.71 -33.34 38.98
C GLU A 6 36.54 -34.52 38.40
N ARG A 7 37.06 -34.42 37.15
CA ARG A 7 38.34 -35.04 36.75
C ARG A 7 38.90 -34.57 35.40
N SER A 8 40.22 -34.49 35.32
CA SER A 8 41.02 -34.36 34.10
C SER A 8 41.55 -35.72 33.63
N SER A 9 41.83 -35.86 32.33
CA SER A 9 42.58 -36.99 31.78
C SER A 9 43.20 -36.63 30.43
N SER A 10 44.49 -36.90 30.27
CA SER A 10 45.26 -36.66 29.04
C SER A 10 45.63 -37.97 28.35
N SER A 11 45.69 -37.94 27.02
CA SER A 11 46.41 -38.90 26.18
C SER A 11 47.12 -38.07 25.08
N GLN A 12 48.40 -38.19 24.78
CA GLN A 12 49.29 -39.36 24.64
C GLN A 12 48.82 -40.36 23.59
N HIS A 13 49.11 -40.05 22.33
CA HIS A 13 49.40 -41.06 21.31
C HIS A 13 50.90 -41.34 21.28
N GLN A 14 51.28 -42.60 21.54
CA GLN A 14 52.60 -43.10 21.19
C GLN A 14 52.66 -43.42 19.68
N GLY A 15 53.80 -43.17 19.05
CA GLY A 15 54.03 -43.52 17.65
C GLY A 15 54.56 -44.95 17.48
N CYS A 16 54.47 -45.48 16.27
CA CYS A 16 55.14 -46.72 15.87
C CYS A 16 56.17 -46.42 14.77
N LYS A 17 57.37 -46.99 14.88
CA LYS A 17 58.43 -46.93 13.86
C LYS A 17 58.67 -48.34 13.31
N THR A 18 58.64 -48.50 11.99
CA THR A 18 59.28 -49.61 11.28
C THR A 18 59.87 -49.09 9.97
N SER A 19 61.09 -49.51 9.62
CA SER A 19 61.88 -48.91 8.55
C SER A 19 62.69 -49.96 7.77
N THR A 20 62.47 -50.04 6.46
CA THR A 20 63.31 -50.69 5.44
C THR A 20 63.03 -49.99 4.10
N THR A 21 63.92 -49.23 3.44
CA THR A 21 65.27 -49.51 2.89
C THR A 21 65.28 -50.32 1.58
N ALA A 22 64.99 -49.63 0.46
CA ALA A 22 65.65 -49.72 -0.85
C ALA A 22 65.27 -48.43 -1.60
N THR A 23 66.13 -47.53 -2.12
CA THR A 23 67.40 -47.61 -2.86
C THR A 23 67.30 -48.30 -4.22
N GLU A 24 66.96 -47.53 -5.26
CA GLU A 24 67.67 -47.61 -6.54
C GLU A 24 67.67 -46.26 -7.28
N SER A 25 68.68 -46.08 -8.14
CA SER A 25 68.95 -44.89 -8.95
C SER A 25 68.43 -45.11 -10.40
N CYS A 26 68.53 -44.23 -11.40
CA CYS A 26 69.48 -43.15 -11.62
C CYS A 26 69.00 -42.10 -12.66
N THR A 27 69.59 -40.90 -12.55
CA THR A 27 69.83 -39.79 -13.53
C THR A 27 69.09 -39.63 -14.88
N PRO A 28 68.86 -38.38 -15.35
CA PRO A 28 68.23 -38.06 -16.63
C PRO A 28 69.19 -38.05 -17.83
N THR A 29 68.66 -37.87 -19.05
CA THR A 29 69.44 -37.59 -20.28
C THR A 29 68.82 -36.41 -21.04
N LEU A 30 69.68 -35.56 -21.61
CA LEU A 30 69.34 -34.35 -22.38
C LEU A 30 69.60 -34.56 -23.89
N LEU A 31 69.32 -33.51 -24.69
CA LEU A 31 69.44 -33.42 -26.15
C LEU A 31 68.26 -34.03 -26.93
N GLY A 32 67.84 -33.50 -28.09
CA GLY A 32 68.37 -32.36 -28.85
C GLY A 32 67.28 -31.58 -29.60
N ALA A 33 67.65 -30.51 -30.29
CA ALA A 33 66.72 -29.55 -30.89
C ALA A 33 66.59 -29.68 -32.42
N SER A 34 65.39 -29.42 -32.96
CA SER A 34 65.17 -29.04 -34.36
C SER A 34 63.81 -28.35 -34.55
N SER A 35 63.78 -27.34 -35.43
CA SER A 35 62.62 -26.55 -35.87
C SER A 35 62.96 -25.96 -37.27
N PRO A 36 62.03 -25.49 -38.11
CA PRO A 36 60.56 -25.59 -38.13
C PRO A 36 60.05 -26.35 -39.38
N GLY A 37 58.72 -26.38 -39.63
CA GLY A 37 58.19 -26.75 -40.95
C GLY A 37 56.66 -26.89 -41.04
N ASP A 38 56.04 -26.14 -41.96
CA ASP A 38 54.61 -26.29 -42.28
C ASP A 38 54.30 -27.59 -43.03
N ARG A 39 53.15 -28.21 -42.76
CA ARG A 39 52.12 -28.40 -43.81
C ARG A 39 50.77 -28.91 -43.31
N VAL A 40 49.75 -28.47 -44.05
CA VAL A 40 48.37 -28.96 -44.06
C VAL A 40 48.31 -30.45 -44.43
N GLN A 41 47.50 -31.24 -43.71
CA GLN A 41 46.81 -32.37 -44.33
C GLN A 41 45.44 -32.64 -43.69
N GLN A 42 44.43 -32.92 -44.52
CA GLN A 42 43.09 -33.32 -44.11
C GLN A 42 42.92 -34.83 -44.24
N SER A 43 42.51 -35.51 -43.18
CA SER A 43 41.81 -36.81 -43.12
C SER A 43 41.84 -37.32 -41.67
N GLY A 44 40.94 -38.18 -41.19
CA GLY A 44 39.71 -38.72 -41.79
C GLY A 44 39.10 -39.82 -40.88
N MET A 45 37.89 -40.28 -41.18
CA MET A 45 37.15 -41.36 -40.49
C MET A 45 36.70 -41.08 -39.03
N PRO A 46 35.71 -41.83 -38.47
CA PRO A 46 34.65 -42.61 -39.13
C PRO A 46 33.23 -42.18 -38.70
N ARG A 47 32.21 -42.56 -39.50
CA ARG A 47 30.81 -42.60 -39.07
C ARG A 47 30.46 -44.00 -38.56
N LEU A 48 29.88 -44.11 -37.36
CA LEU A 48 29.01 -45.17 -36.81
C LEU A 48 28.79 -44.80 -35.31
N VAL A 49 27.66 -45.04 -34.64
CA VAL A 49 26.48 -45.86 -34.93
C VAL A 49 25.18 -45.02 -34.82
N LYS A 50 24.16 -45.34 -35.63
CA LYS A 50 22.76 -44.93 -35.40
C LYS A 50 21.89 -46.17 -35.17
N SER A 51 21.39 -46.35 -33.96
CA SER A 51 20.27 -47.24 -33.62
C SER A 51 19.64 -46.81 -32.28
N SER A 52 18.50 -47.39 -31.91
CA SER A 52 17.87 -47.25 -30.58
C SER A 52 17.31 -45.87 -30.18
N ILE A 53 16.83 -45.06 -31.14
CA ILE A 53 15.85 -43.98 -30.87
C ILE A 53 14.63 -44.17 -31.77
N GLY A 54 13.92 -45.29 -31.56
CA GLY A 54 12.70 -45.66 -32.31
C GLY A 54 11.43 -45.66 -31.45
N GLU A 55 11.39 -46.50 -30.41
CA GLU A 55 10.13 -46.97 -29.84
C GLU A 55 9.61 -46.17 -28.63
N LEU A 56 10.49 -45.37 -27.99
CA LEU A 56 10.15 -44.60 -26.78
C LEU A 56 9.26 -43.36 -27.00
N ARG A 57 8.72 -43.16 -28.21
CA ARG A 57 7.77 -42.08 -28.53
C ARG A 57 6.29 -42.47 -28.40
N HIS A 58 5.94 -43.75 -28.47
CA HIS A 58 4.53 -44.15 -28.48
C HIS A 58 3.91 -44.35 -27.08
N LEU A 59 4.72 -44.54 -26.03
CA LEU A 59 4.25 -44.78 -24.66
C LEU A 59 4.08 -43.51 -23.80
N LEU A 60 4.52 -42.34 -24.29
CA LEU A 60 4.32 -41.05 -23.60
C LEU A 60 3.05 -40.29 -24.05
N ALA A 61 2.21 -40.92 -24.89
CA ALA A 61 1.00 -40.31 -25.44
C ALA A 61 -0.24 -40.39 -24.52
N LEU A 62 -0.17 -41.10 -23.38
CA LEU A 62 -1.34 -41.48 -22.56
C LEU A 62 -1.27 -41.01 -21.09
N SER A 63 -0.77 -39.80 -20.82
CA SER A 63 -0.80 -39.22 -19.46
C SER A 63 -0.80 -37.67 -19.43
N GLN A 64 -1.56 -37.03 -20.32
CA GLN A 64 -1.83 -35.58 -20.28
C GLN A 64 -3.29 -35.32 -19.87
N PRO A 65 -3.59 -34.93 -18.60
CA PRO A 65 -4.91 -34.42 -18.26
C PRO A 65 -5.15 -33.11 -19.02
N SER A 66 -6.34 -32.94 -19.59
CA SER A 66 -6.66 -31.81 -20.48
C SER A 66 -6.68 -30.48 -19.73
N TRP A 67 -5.56 -29.76 -19.75
CA TRP A 67 -5.48 -28.38 -19.26
C TRP A 67 -6.48 -27.52 -20.05
N SER A 68 -7.54 -27.06 -19.37
CA SER A 68 -8.54 -26.21 -20.01
C SER A 68 -7.88 -24.91 -20.52
N PRO A 69 -8.31 -24.34 -21.66
CA PRO A 69 -7.62 -23.17 -22.26
C PRO A 69 -7.62 -21.90 -21.39
N ASP A 70 -8.32 -21.91 -20.26
CA ASP A 70 -8.81 -20.71 -19.58
C ASP A 70 -7.81 -20.07 -18.60
N ALA A 71 -6.68 -20.71 -18.35
CA ALA A 71 -5.55 -20.13 -17.60
C ALA A 71 -4.89 -18.94 -18.33
N ARG A 72 -5.08 -18.79 -19.65
CA ARG A 72 -4.49 -17.71 -20.46
C ARG A 72 -5.29 -16.39 -20.39
N ARG A 73 -5.34 -15.78 -19.20
CA ARG A 73 -6.07 -14.52 -18.91
C ARG A 73 -5.13 -13.38 -18.48
N SER A 74 -4.59 -12.65 -19.46
CA SER A 74 -3.65 -11.54 -19.21
C SER A 74 -4.29 -10.32 -18.50
N PRO A 75 -3.51 -9.50 -17.77
CA PRO A 75 -4.00 -8.26 -17.16
C PRO A 75 -4.53 -7.21 -18.16
N ALA A 76 -4.21 -7.35 -19.45
CA ALA A 76 -4.80 -6.56 -20.53
C ALA A 76 -6.22 -7.05 -20.88
N ARG A 77 -6.46 -8.37 -20.92
CA ARG A 77 -7.82 -8.93 -21.05
C ARG A 77 -8.66 -8.69 -19.80
N ALA A 78 -8.08 -8.71 -18.60
CA ALA A 78 -8.79 -8.33 -17.37
C ALA A 78 -9.24 -6.86 -17.41
N ARG A 79 -8.34 -5.92 -17.76
CA ARG A 79 -8.69 -4.51 -17.93
C ARG A 79 -9.68 -4.27 -19.07
N ARG A 80 -9.52 -4.90 -20.24
CA ARG A 80 -10.54 -4.84 -21.31
C ARG A 80 -11.89 -5.37 -20.81
N ARG A 81 -11.96 -6.50 -20.11
CA ARG A 81 -13.23 -7.01 -19.54
C ARG A 81 -13.85 -6.04 -18.52
N ALA A 82 -13.05 -5.32 -17.73
CA ALA A 82 -13.56 -4.27 -16.85
C ALA A 82 -14.14 -3.09 -17.65
N TYR A 83 -13.36 -2.49 -18.54
CA TYR A 83 -13.81 -1.38 -19.40
C TYR A 83 -15.03 -1.77 -20.26
N THR A 84 -15.02 -2.94 -20.90
CA THR A 84 -16.15 -3.45 -21.69
C THR A 84 -17.38 -3.70 -20.82
N ARG A 85 -17.25 -4.16 -19.57
CA ARG A 85 -18.39 -4.26 -18.64
C ARG A 85 -18.92 -2.88 -18.25
N THR A 86 -18.06 -1.91 -17.93
CA THR A 86 -18.49 -0.53 -17.64
C THR A 86 -19.17 0.11 -18.85
N ILE A 87 -18.64 -0.08 -20.06
CA ILE A 87 -19.25 0.42 -21.31
C ILE A 87 -20.58 -0.29 -21.59
N ILE A 88 -20.68 -1.61 -21.43
CA ILE A 88 -21.94 -2.35 -21.59
C ILE A 88 -22.99 -1.87 -20.58
N VAL A 89 -22.61 -1.67 -19.31
CA VAL A 89 -23.53 -1.11 -18.29
C VAL A 89 -23.97 0.30 -18.71
N LEU A 90 -23.04 1.18 -19.08
CA LEU A 90 -23.36 2.55 -19.49
C LEU A 90 -24.27 2.60 -20.73
N VAL A 91 -24.00 1.77 -21.74
CA VAL A 91 -24.80 1.64 -22.96
C VAL A 91 -26.16 1.04 -22.67
N LEU A 92 -26.26 -0.01 -21.84
CA LEU A 92 -27.55 -0.57 -21.43
C LEU A 92 -28.37 0.43 -20.60
N THR A 93 -27.74 1.21 -19.72
CA THR A 93 -28.45 2.29 -19.00
C THR A 93 -28.95 3.35 -19.97
N VAL A 94 -28.13 3.83 -20.91
CA VAL A 94 -28.57 4.79 -21.94
C VAL A 94 -29.71 4.22 -22.80
N LEU A 95 -29.61 2.96 -23.23
CA LEU A 95 -30.66 2.29 -24.01
C LEU A 95 -31.95 2.10 -23.21
N LEU A 96 -31.89 1.73 -21.92
CA LEU A 96 -33.07 1.61 -21.06
C LEU A 96 -33.73 2.96 -20.78
N CYS A 97 -32.95 4.04 -20.64
CA CYS A 97 -33.48 5.40 -20.54
C CYS A 97 -34.09 5.90 -21.87
N ALA A 98 -33.58 5.44 -23.02
CA ALA A 98 -34.08 5.78 -24.35
C ALA A 98 -35.24 4.89 -24.82
N TRP A 99 -35.39 3.68 -24.29
CA TRP A 99 -36.38 2.69 -24.74
C TRP A 99 -37.82 3.22 -24.76
N PRO A 100 -38.31 3.97 -23.75
CA PRO A 100 -39.65 4.55 -23.80
C PRO A 100 -39.81 5.65 -24.85
N TRP A 101 -38.74 6.39 -25.20
CA TRP A 101 -38.79 7.38 -26.29
C TRP A 101 -38.92 6.72 -27.66
N ILE A 102 -38.35 5.53 -27.83
CA ILE A 102 -38.48 4.72 -29.05
C ILE A 102 -39.87 4.07 -29.10
N GLY A 103 -40.34 3.53 -27.98
CA GLY A 103 -41.65 2.86 -27.88
C GLY A 103 -42.87 3.77 -28.04
N TYR A 104 -42.87 4.94 -27.40
CA TYR A 104 -44.02 5.87 -27.46
C TYR A 104 -44.08 6.74 -28.73
N GLY A 105 -43.14 6.60 -29.67
CA GLY A 105 -43.09 7.42 -30.88
C GLY A 105 -44.31 7.21 -31.82
N SER A 106 -44.89 6.02 -31.84
CA SER A 106 -46.00 5.66 -32.73
C SER A 106 -47.36 6.17 -32.25
N GLU A 107 -47.73 5.91 -31.00
CA GLU A 107 -49.03 6.31 -30.43
C GLU A 107 -49.22 7.84 -30.35
N VAL A 108 -48.13 8.60 -30.25
CA VAL A 108 -48.19 10.07 -30.25
C VAL A 108 -48.53 10.63 -31.64
N HIS A 109 -48.19 9.92 -32.73
CA HIS A 109 -48.48 10.40 -34.08
C HIS A 109 -49.96 10.29 -34.43
N THR A 110 -50.62 9.17 -34.09
CA THR A 110 -52.06 8.97 -34.34
C THR A 110 -52.93 9.97 -33.58
N VAL A 111 -52.57 10.32 -32.34
CA VAL A 111 -53.26 11.37 -31.56
C VAL A 111 -53.09 12.77 -32.18
N CYS A 112 -52.01 13.03 -32.93
CA CYS A 112 -51.80 14.31 -33.61
C CYS A 112 -52.45 14.40 -35.01
N GLU A 113 -52.73 13.27 -35.68
CA GLU A 113 -53.39 13.30 -36.99
C GLU A 113 -54.93 13.24 -36.91
N ALA A 114 -55.49 12.66 -35.84
CA ALA A 114 -56.93 12.66 -35.54
C ALA A 114 -57.53 14.07 -35.26
N GLY A 115 -56.75 15.14 -35.39
CA GLY A 115 -57.18 16.54 -35.25
C GLY A 115 -57.05 17.37 -36.53
N LYS A 116 -56.87 16.74 -37.71
CA LYS A 116 -56.74 17.46 -38.99
C LYS A 116 -58.07 17.73 -39.72
N ASP A 117 -59.08 16.90 -39.51
CA ASP A 117 -60.39 17.08 -40.14
C ASP A 117 -61.24 18.10 -39.36
N PRO A 118 -61.71 19.21 -39.99
CA PRO A 118 -62.51 20.21 -39.31
C PRO A 118 -63.96 19.71 -39.11
N PRO A 119 -64.48 19.66 -37.88
CA PRO A 119 -65.88 19.31 -37.64
C PRO A 119 -66.78 20.45 -38.12
N THR A 120 -67.37 20.28 -39.30
CA THR A 120 -68.50 21.08 -39.75
C THR A 120 -69.77 20.67 -38.98
N SER A 121 -70.75 21.58 -38.94
CA SER A 121 -71.99 21.50 -38.16
C SER A 121 -71.83 21.66 -36.63
N THR A 122 -72.44 22.74 -36.16
CA THR A 122 -72.62 23.20 -34.79
C THR A 122 -73.19 22.15 -33.81
N SER A 123 -72.44 21.86 -32.74
CA SER A 123 -73.04 21.59 -31.43
C SER A 123 -72.13 22.11 -30.30
N THR A 124 -72.72 22.75 -29.29
CA THR A 124 -71.98 23.51 -28.26
C THR A 124 -71.60 22.64 -27.06
N SER A 125 -70.44 21.99 -27.15
CA SER A 125 -69.81 21.31 -26.00
C SER A 125 -68.31 21.58 -25.98
N THR A 126 -67.89 22.64 -25.29
CA THR A 126 -66.49 23.05 -25.15
C THR A 126 -65.75 22.20 -24.11
N MET A 127 -65.35 20.98 -24.51
CA MET A 127 -64.54 20.11 -23.67
C MET A 127 -63.11 20.65 -23.54
N ASP A 128 -62.72 21.03 -22.32
CA ASP A 128 -61.48 21.77 -22.00
C ASP A 128 -60.20 20.94 -22.14
N LEU A 129 -59.75 20.76 -23.38
CA LEU A 129 -58.51 20.07 -23.75
C LEU A 129 -57.22 20.77 -23.26
N SER A 130 -57.29 21.99 -22.69
CA SER A 130 -56.11 22.70 -22.21
C SER A 130 -55.43 22.00 -21.02
N ARG A 131 -56.21 21.26 -20.21
CA ARG A 131 -55.77 20.70 -18.91
C ARG A 131 -54.81 19.52 -18.99
N HIS A 132 -54.73 18.81 -20.12
CA HIS A 132 -53.93 17.58 -20.23
C HIS A 132 -52.48 17.82 -20.67
N ARG A 133 -52.16 18.94 -21.33
CA ARG A 133 -50.79 19.23 -21.79
C ARG A 133 -49.74 19.36 -20.66
N PRO A 134 -50.03 20.00 -19.49
CA PRO A 134 -49.04 20.10 -18.41
C PRO A 134 -48.61 18.74 -17.82
N TRP A 135 -49.54 17.77 -17.77
CA TRP A 135 -49.31 16.47 -17.15
C TRP A 135 -48.31 15.60 -17.92
N ALA A 136 -48.33 15.64 -19.25
CA ALA A 136 -47.37 14.93 -20.08
C ALA A 136 -45.92 15.44 -19.87
N CYS A 137 -45.75 16.74 -19.64
CA CYS A 137 -44.44 17.31 -19.28
C CYS A 137 -43.99 16.89 -17.88
N ALA A 138 -44.90 16.86 -16.90
CA ALA A 138 -44.60 16.39 -15.54
C ALA A 138 -44.15 14.92 -15.51
N GLN A 139 -44.83 14.03 -16.24
CA GLN A 139 -44.43 12.62 -16.37
C GLN A 139 -43.03 12.45 -16.98
N ARG A 140 -42.73 13.19 -18.06
CA ARG A 140 -41.39 13.18 -18.69
C ARG A 140 -40.31 13.66 -17.71
N TYR A 141 -40.60 14.64 -16.86
CA TYR A 141 -39.65 15.18 -15.88
C TYR A 141 -39.38 14.22 -14.72
N ILE A 142 -40.42 13.57 -14.18
CA ILE A 142 -40.27 12.55 -13.12
C ILE A 142 -39.48 11.35 -13.65
N PHE A 143 -39.84 10.83 -14.83
CA PHE A 143 -39.11 9.73 -15.46
C PHE A 143 -37.64 10.07 -15.72
N PHE A 144 -37.34 11.30 -16.15
CA PHE A 144 -35.96 11.77 -16.31
C PHE A 144 -35.19 11.80 -14.98
N ALA A 145 -35.83 12.24 -13.88
CA ALA A 145 -35.21 12.24 -12.55
C ALA A 145 -34.87 10.82 -12.06
N ASP A 146 -35.79 9.86 -12.24
CA ASP A 146 -35.55 8.46 -11.88
C ASP A 146 -34.46 7.81 -12.76
N CYS A 147 -34.43 8.13 -14.06
CA CYS A 147 -33.34 7.73 -14.96
C CYS A 147 -31.98 8.28 -14.51
N VAL A 148 -31.91 9.56 -14.11
CA VAL A 148 -30.68 10.17 -13.57
C VAL A 148 -30.29 9.50 -12.25
N GLY A 149 -31.24 9.17 -11.38
CA GLY A 149 -31.01 8.40 -10.15
C GLY A 149 -30.42 7.01 -10.42
N LEU A 150 -30.95 6.29 -11.42
CA LEU A 150 -30.43 4.99 -11.86
C LEU A 150 -29.03 5.09 -12.50
N CYS A 151 -28.77 6.10 -13.32
CA CYS A 151 -27.42 6.41 -13.81
C CYS A 151 -26.43 6.64 -12.66
N PHE A 152 -26.84 7.39 -11.63
CA PHE A 152 -25.99 7.69 -10.48
C PHE A 152 -25.76 6.45 -9.60
N LEU A 153 -26.78 5.59 -9.44
CA LEU A 153 -26.65 4.29 -8.79
C LEU A 153 -25.70 3.36 -9.55
N ALA A 154 -25.79 3.29 -10.88
CA ALA A 154 -24.88 2.49 -11.71
C ALA A 154 -23.43 2.99 -11.60
N ALA A 155 -23.21 4.31 -11.54
CA ALA A 155 -21.90 4.91 -11.28
C ALA A 155 -21.38 4.55 -9.88
N LEU A 156 -22.21 4.71 -8.83
CA LEU A 156 -21.83 4.37 -7.45
C LEU A 156 -21.57 2.87 -7.25
N VAL A 157 -22.33 1.99 -7.90
CA VAL A 157 -22.08 0.54 -7.90
C VAL A 157 -20.79 0.19 -8.66
N THR A 158 -20.50 0.89 -9.76
CA THR A 158 -19.22 0.73 -10.48
C THR A 158 -18.02 1.18 -9.62
N VAL A 159 -18.20 2.19 -8.77
CA VAL A 159 -17.20 2.63 -7.77
C VAL A 159 -17.11 1.66 -6.59
N SER A 160 -18.22 1.11 -6.08
CA SER A 160 -18.23 0.23 -4.91
C SER A 160 -17.65 -1.18 -5.17
N GLN A 161 -17.42 -1.54 -6.44
CA GLN A 161 -16.59 -2.70 -6.82
C GLN A 161 -15.10 -2.54 -6.42
N LEU A 162 -14.67 -1.35 -5.95
CA LEU A 162 -13.41 -1.21 -5.21
C LEU A 162 -13.52 -1.94 -3.86
N ARG A 163 -13.06 -3.19 -3.83
CA ARG A 163 -13.02 -4.12 -2.68
C ARG A 163 -12.63 -3.47 -1.34
N TRP A 164 -11.73 -2.49 -1.38
CA TRP A 164 -11.27 -1.67 -0.25
C TRP A 164 -12.38 -0.87 0.47
N TRP A 165 -13.37 -0.37 -0.28
CA TRP A 165 -14.49 0.43 0.27
C TRP A 165 -15.43 -0.42 1.14
N LEU A 166 -15.59 -1.70 0.80
CA LEU A 166 -16.43 -2.65 1.54
C LEU A 166 -15.72 -3.19 2.80
N THR A 167 -14.39 -3.23 2.83
CA THR A 167 -13.62 -3.82 3.95
C THR A 167 -13.19 -2.82 5.02
N SER A 168 -12.95 -1.55 4.70
CA SER A 168 -12.42 -0.57 5.67
C SER A 168 -13.39 -0.28 6.83
N ARG A 169 -13.00 -0.66 8.06
CA ARG A 169 -13.76 -0.38 9.29
C ARG A 169 -13.99 1.11 9.52
N HIS A 170 -13.01 1.96 9.19
CA HIS A 170 -13.10 3.42 9.37
C HIS A 170 -14.19 4.06 8.49
N LEU A 171 -14.55 3.44 7.36
CA LEU A 171 -15.63 3.91 6.49
C LEU A 171 -17.02 3.35 6.86
N ALA A 172 -17.18 2.62 7.97
CA ALA A 172 -18.46 2.05 8.37
C ALA A 172 -19.55 3.13 8.60
N ALA A 173 -19.21 4.24 9.28
CA ALA A 173 -20.14 5.35 9.49
C ALA A 173 -20.52 6.07 8.19
N VAL A 174 -19.56 6.23 7.27
CA VAL A 174 -19.79 6.84 5.94
C VAL A 174 -20.67 5.93 5.07
N ARG A 175 -20.47 4.60 5.13
CA ARG A 175 -21.33 3.62 4.46
C ARG A 175 -22.76 3.68 5.01
N LEU A 176 -22.93 3.70 6.33
CA LEU A 176 -24.24 3.82 6.97
C LEU A 176 -24.94 5.14 6.58
N TYR A 177 -24.22 6.26 6.57
CA TYR A 177 -24.73 7.55 6.11
C TYR A 177 -25.25 7.46 4.67
N VAL A 178 -24.43 6.97 3.72
CA VAL A 178 -24.82 6.86 2.31
C VAL A 178 -26.00 5.91 2.11
N ILE A 179 -26.06 4.79 2.84
CA ILE A 179 -27.19 3.84 2.78
C ILE A 179 -28.47 4.50 3.33
N MET A 180 -28.40 5.24 4.44
CA MET A 180 -29.56 5.92 5.02
C MET A 180 -30.05 7.07 4.13
N THR A 181 -29.16 7.85 3.51
CA THR A 181 -29.55 8.88 2.53
C THR A 181 -30.15 8.25 1.27
N TRP A 182 -29.63 7.10 0.80
CA TRP A 182 -30.22 6.36 -0.32
C TRP A 182 -31.63 5.84 0.03
N LEU A 183 -31.82 5.24 1.20
CA LEU A 183 -33.15 4.80 1.66
C LEU A 183 -34.14 5.97 1.74
N ALA A 184 -33.73 7.10 2.31
CA ALA A 184 -34.56 8.31 2.36
C ALA A 184 -34.99 8.81 0.97
N LEU A 185 -34.05 8.85 0.01
CA LEU A 185 -34.34 9.22 -1.38
C LEU A 185 -35.22 8.18 -2.09
N TYR A 186 -34.97 6.89 -1.89
CA TYR A 186 -35.75 5.80 -2.49
C TYR A 186 -37.21 5.82 -2.04
N PHE A 187 -37.47 6.00 -0.74
CA PHE A 187 -38.82 6.19 -0.21
C PHE A 187 -39.46 7.52 -0.67
N PHE A 188 -38.67 8.57 -0.94
CA PHE A 188 -39.18 9.83 -1.49
C PHE A 188 -39.61 9.68 -2.96
N SER A 189 -38.80 9.02 -3.81
CA SER A 189 -39.13 8.74 -5.22
C SER A 189 -40.24 7.69 -5.41
N LEU A 190 -40.39 6.71 -4.49
CA LEU A 190 -41.50 5.76 -4.54
C LEU A 190 -42.86 6.38 -4.17
N ARG A 191 -42.87 7.48 -3.40
CA ARG A 191 -44.09 8.10 -2.86
C ARG A 191 -45.09 8.52 -3.95
N PRO A 192 -44.71 9.18 -5.06
CA PRO A 192 -45.64 9.46 -6.17
C PRO A 192 -46.09 8.18 -6.88
N LEU A 193 -45.18 7.22 -7.11
CA LEU A 193 -45.46 6.00 -7.86
C LEU A 193 -46.49 5.11 -7.13
N VAL A 194 -46.29 4.87 -5.83
CA VAL A 194 -47.22 4.07 -5.01
C VAL A 194 -48.57 4.79 -4.85
N SER A 195 -48.56 6.11 -4.65
CA SER A 195 -49.80 6.91 -4.58
C SER A 195 -50.59 6.85 -5.90
N TRP A 196 -49.91 6.94 -7.05
CA TRP A 196 -50.51 6.80 -8.37
C TRP A 196 -51.06 5.38 -8.59
N CYS A 197 -50.25 4.33 -8.40
CA CYS A 197 -50.72 2.95 -8.54
C CYS A 197 -51.94 2.66 -7.66
N TYR A 198 -51.94 3.11 -6.40
CA TYR A 198 -53.05 2.88 -5.47
C TYR A 198 -54.33 3.63 -5.90
N SER A 199 -54.20 4.89 -6.31
CA SER A 199 -55.36 5.70 -6.74
C SER A 199 -55.90 5.31 -8.13
N SER A 200 -55.05 4.90 -9.07
CA SER A 200 -55.49 4.34 -10.36
C SER A 200 -56.12 2.95 -10.22
N LEU A 201 -55.58 2.06 -9.37
CA LEU A 201 -56.14 0.74 -9.15
C LEU A 201 -57.52 0.83 -8.47
N LEU A 202 -57.64 1.58 -7.37
CA LEU A 202 -58.93 1.81 -6.70
C LEU A 202 -59.92 2.58 -7.58
N GLY A 203 -59.46 3.58 -8.33
CA GLY A 203 -60.31 4.31 -9.29
C GLY A 203 -60.93 3.38 -10.32
N ASN A 204 -60.12 2.52 -10.95
CA ASN A 204 -60.59 1.59 -11.97
C ASN A 204 -61.48 0.48 -11.40
N VAL A 205 -61.17 -0.08 -10.23
CA VAL A 205 -62.01 -1.10 -9.57
C VAL A 205 -63.36 -0.50 -9.13
N THR A 206 -63.36 0.70 -8.57
CA THR A 206 -64.60 1.37 -8.12
C THR A 206 -65.47 1.77 -9.31
N LEU A 207 -64.89 2.31 -10.39
CA LEU A 207 -65.61 2.59 -11.63
C LEU A 207 -66.21 1.32 -12.26
N LYS A 208 -65.47 0.21 -12.23
CA LYS A 208 -65.97 -1.07 -12.75
C LYS A 208 -67.15 -1.60 -11.93
N MET A 209 -67.05 -1.61 -10.59
CA MET A 209 -68.16 -2.04 -9.73
C MET A 209 -69.41 -1.16 -9.85
N LEU A 210 -69.25 0.17 -9.97
CA LEU A 210 -70.37 1.09 -10.20
C LEU A 210 -71.01 0.88 -11.58
N SER A 211 -70.20 0.59 -12.60
CA SER A 211 -70.68 0.25 -13.95
C SER A 211 -71.45 -1.07 -13.98
N GLU A 212 -71.01 -2.08 -13.23
CA GLU A 212 -71.65 -3.40 -13.17
C GLU A 212 -72.95 -3.39 -12.36
N GLN A 213 -73.18 -2.38 -11.52
CA GLN A 213 -74.44 -2.16 -10.79
C GLN A 213 -75.44 -1.21 -11.48
N GLY A 214 -75.14 -0.72 -12.69
CA GLY A 214 -76.06 0.12 -13.48
C GLY A 214 -76.36 1.51 -12.91
N LEU A 215 -75.65 1.93 -11.85
CA LEU A 215 -75.90 3.17 -11.12
C LEU A 215 -75.33 4.39 -11.87
N GLN A 216 -76.14 5.01 -12.74
CA GLN A 216 -75.83 6.30 -13.36
C GLN A 216 -75.89 7.47 -12.36
N THR A 217 -74.91 7.56 -11.46
CA THR A 217 -74.77 8.71 -10.55
C THR A 217 -73.97 9.83 -11.21
N SER A 218 -74.54 11.02 -11.34
CA SER A 218 -73.86 12.25 -11.82
C SER A 218 -72.87 12.86 -10.81
N ALA A 219 -72.58 12.15 -9.72
CA ALA A 219 -71.70 12.59 -8.64
C ALA A 219 -70.22 12.42 -9.02
N LYS A 220 -69.44 13.51 -8.96
CA LYS A 220 -68.00 13.52 -9.28
C LYS A 220 -67.20 12.72 -8.23
N PRO A 221 -66.64 11.53 -8.53
CA PRO A 221 -66.13 10.60 -7.51
C PRO A 221 -64.81 11.04 -6.85
N TRP A 222 -64.11 12.02 -7.42
CA TRP A 222 -62.74 12.39 -7.08
C TRP A 222 -62.54 13.24 -5.80
N ARG A 223 -63.57 13.46 -4.98
CA ARG A 223 -63.48 14.35 -3.79
C ARG A 223 -63.18 13.68 -2.46
N TYR A 224 -63.30 12.36 -2.34
CA TYR A 224 -63.02 11.63 -1.08
C TYR A 224 -61.92 10.58 -1.26
N VAL A 225 -60.67 11.05 -1.35
CA VAL A 225 -59.53 10.23 -0.94
C VAL A 225 -59.60 10.09 0.59
N PRO A 226 -59.64 8.87 1.17
CA PRO A 226 -59.85 8.69 2.60
C PRO A 226 -58.72 9.35 3.41
N GLY A 227 -59.11 10.16 4.41
CA GLY A 227 -58.16 10.98 5.19
C GLY A 227 -57.03 10.19 5.84
N ALA A 228 -57.27 8.93 6.20
CA ALA A 228 -56.25 8.01 6.71
C ALA A 228 -55.04 7.87 5.78
N ALA A 229 -55.25 7.71 4.46
CA ALA A 229 -54.16 7.60 3.49
C ALA A 229 -53.36 8.91 3.39
N ARG A 230 -54.06 10.05 3.40
CA ARG A 230 -53.43 11.38 3.37
C ARG A 230 -52.58 11.63 4.62
N ASN A 231 -53.11 11.30 5.80
CA ASN A 231 -52.43 11.42 7.07
C ASN A 231 -51.21 10.48 7.15
N PHE A 232 -51.34 9.24 6.68
CA PHE A 232 -50.21 8.30 6.59
C PHE A 232 -49.06 8.89 5.76
N PHE A 233 -49.35 9.42 4.56
CA PHE A 233 -48.32 10.05 3.72
C PHE A 233 -47.70 11.32 4.31
N TYR A 234 -48.39 12.06 5.20
CA TYR A 234 -47.79 13.17 5.95
C TYR A 234 -46.90 12.67 7.08
N ILE A 235 -47.35 11.69 7.86
CA ILE A 235 -46.59 11.08 8.97
C ILE A 235 -45.29 10.44 8.44
N SER A 236 -45.36 9.64 7.37
CA SER A 236 -44.15 9.06 6.74
C SER A 236 -43.19 10.14 6.24
N GLY A 237 -43.71 11.24 5.67
CA GLY A 237 -42.89 12.37 5.22
C GLY A 237 -42.14 13.04 6.37
N MET A 238 -42.82 13.28 7.51
CA MET A 238 -42.18 13.83 8.70
C MET A 238 -41.14 12.89 9.30
N ILE A 239 -41.42 11.58 9.35
CA ILE A 239 -40.45 10.57 9.84
C ILE A 239 -39.17 10.60 8.99
N ILE A 240 -39.27 10.65 7.66
CA ILE A 240 -38.10 10.71 6.76
C ILE A 240 -37.31 12.00 6.97
N VAL A 241 -37.97 13.15 7.12
CA VAL A 241 -37.30 14.43 7.41
C VAL A 241 -36.58 14.39 8.77
N ASN A 242 -37.22 13.85 9.81
CA ASN A 242 -36.62 13.71 11.13
C ASN A 242 -35.41 12.76 11.13
N LEU A 243 -35.47 11.65 10.38
CA LEU A 243 -34.34 10.73 10.19
C LEU A 243 -33.17 11.40 9.46
N PHE A 244 -33.45 12.22 8.43
CA PHE A 244 -32.42 13.00 7.75
C PHE A 244 -31.71 13.98 8.71
N TRP A 245 -32.48 14.71 9.52
CA TRP A 245 -31.93 15.64 10.51
C TRP A 245 -31.12 14.94 11.62
N LEU A 246 -31.55 13.77 12.09
CA LEU A 246 -30.78 12.95 13.04
C LEU A 246 -29.42 12.52 12.44
N VAL A 247 -29.42 12.04 11.18
CA VAL A 247 -28.20 11.64 10.46
C VAL A 247 -27.28 12.84 10.19
N TRP A 248 -27.84 14.01 9.87
CA TRP A 248 -27.11 15.28 9.72
C TRP A 248 -26.44 15.71 11.04
N GLY A 249 -27.20 15.76 12.14
CA GLY A 249 -26.70 16.10 13.47
C GLY A 249 -25.61 15.14 13.97
N TRP A 250 -25.69 13.85 13.62
CA TRP A 250 -24.62 12.88 13.90
C TRP A 250 -23.33 13.20 13.14
N GLY A 251 -23.44 13.61 11.87
CA GLY A 251 -22.31 14.10 11.08
C GLY A 251 -21.66 15.36 11.68
N LEU A 252 -22.48 16.35 12.08
CA LEU A 252 -22.01 17.55 12.77
C LEU A 252 -21.31 17.23 14.09
N HIS A 253 -21.84 16.29 14.88
CA HIS A 253 -21.22 15.84 16.12
C HIS A 253 -19.84 15.19 15.87
N PHE A 254 -19.71 14.38 14.82
CA PHE A 254 -18.44 13.77 14.44
C PHE A 254 -17.39 14.83 14.03
N VAL A 255 -17.79 15.82 13.21
CA VAL A 255 -16.93 16.95 12.83
C VAL A 255 -16.51 17.75 14.08
N ARG A 256 -17.44 18.03 15.00
CA ARG A 256 -17.12 18.71 16.28
C ARG A 256 -16.11 17.90 17.11
N ARG A 257 -16.27 16.58 17.22
CA ARG A 257 -15.34 15.73 17.99
C ARG A 257 -13.93 15.71 17.39
N HIS A 258 -13.81 15.85 16.07
CA HIS A 258 -12.50 16.04 15.42
C HIS A 258 -11.95 17.46 15.62
N LEU A 259 -12.78 18.50 15.53
CA LEU A 259 -12.34 19.88 15.79
C LEU A 259 -11.84 20.06 17.21
N THR A 260 -12.56 19.58 18.24
CA THR A 260 -12.09 19.66 19.64
C THR A 260 -10.73 19.00 19.82
N LYS A 261 -10.48 17.81 19.26
CA LYS A 261 -9.14 17.18 19.28
C LYS A 261 -8.03 18.02 18.63
N LEU A 262 -8.36 18.89 17.68
CA LEU A 262 -7.42 19.83 17.07
C LEU A 262 -7.28 21.10 17.93
N GLU A 263 -8.35 21.59 18.55
CA GLU A 263 -8.31 22.69 19.52
C GLU A 263 -7.44 22.34 20.73
N ASP A 264 -7.59 21.12 21.27
CA ASP A 264 -6.77 20.56 22.35
C ASP A 264 -5.28 20.50 21.94
N ALA A 265 -4.99 20.00 20.73
CA ALA A 265 -3.63 19.83 20.23
C ALA A 265 -2.93 21.14 19.84
N PHE A 266 -3.68 22.20 19.51
CA PHE A 266 -3.13 23.52 19.13
C PHE A 266 -3.35 24.61 20.21
N GLN A 267 -3.97 24.27 21.34
CA GLN A 267 -4.38 25.17 22.44
C GLN A 267 -5.12 26.44 21.97
N LYS A 268 -5.91 26.33 20.90
CA LYS A 268 -6.60 27.47 20.25
C LYS A 268 -7.99 27.08 19.79
N SER A 269 -8.95 27.98 19.98
CA SER A 269 -10.31 27.84 19.46
C SER A 269 -10.31 27.87 17.93
N LEU A 270 -10.76 26.77 17.32
CA LEU A 270 -10.93 26.58 15.87
C LEU A 270 -12.41 26.62 15.46
N GLY A 271 -13.32 26.64 16.44
CA GLY A 271 -14.75 26.81 16.24
C GLY A 271 -15.61 25.65 16.73
N ALA A 272 -15.10 24.68 17.48
CA ALA A 272 -15.93 23.57 17.97
C ALA A 272 -17.01 24.06 18.96
N THR A 273 -16.77 25.17 19.67
CA THR A 273 -17.79 25.88 20.46
C THR A 273 -18.87 26.53 19.59
N ALA A 274 -18.53 27.11 18.43
CA ALA A 274 -19.53 27.61 17.49
C ALA A 274 -20.35 26.47 16.87
N LEU A 275 -19.69 25.35 16.52
CA LEU A 275 -20.35 24.15 16.02
C LEU A 275 -21.20 23.44 17.10
N LYS A 276 -20.83 23.57 18.39
CA LYS A 276 -21.67 23.15 19.54
C LYS A 276 -22.98 23.95 19.58
N TRP A 277 -22.93 25.27 19.38
CA TRP A 277 -24.12 26.12 19.31
C TRP A 277 -24.97 25.82 18.08
N ALA A 278 -24.37 25.59 16.91
CA ALA A 278 -25.09 25.12 15.71
C ALA A 278 -25.82 23.80 15.95
N LEU A 279 -25.16 22.82 16.58
CA LEU A 279 -25.77 21.55 16.98
C LEU A 279 -26.98 21.73 17.90
N TYR A 280 -26.93 22.67 18.87
CA TYR A 280 -28.10 22.97 19.70
C TYR A 280 -29.20 23.69 18.92
N TRP A 281 -28.86 24.56 17.97
CA TRP A 281 -29.83 25.27 17.13
C TRP A 281 -30.55 24.31 16.17
N ASP A 282 -29.83 23.40 15.52
CA ASP A 282 -30.38 22.35 14.66
C ASP A 282 -31.30 21.41 15.46
N VAL A 283 -30.93 21.03 16.69
CA VAL A 283 -31.76 20.22 17.59
C VAL A 283 -33.01 20.97 18.06
N PHE A 284 -32.90 22.27 18.36
CA PHE A 284 -34.03 23.12 18.72
C PHE A 284 -35.01 23.30 17.55
N ALA A 285 -34.50 23.53 16.33
CA ALA A 285 -35.30 23.62 15.12
C ALA A 285 -36.00 22.29 14.80
N LEU A 286 -35.34 21.15 15.02
CA LEU A 286 -35.94 19.82 14.89
C LEU A 286 -37.08 19.61 15.89
N LEU A 287 -36.87 19.96 17.17
CA LEU A 287 -37.92 19.91 18.21
C LEU A 287 -39.11 20.81 17.86
N ALA A 288 -38.88 22.04 17.42
CA ALA A 288 -39.93 22.95 16.97
C ALA A 288 -40.71 22.37 15.76
N ALA A 289 -40.02 21.83 14.76
CA ALA A 289 -40.66 21.20 13.60
C ALA A 289 -41.50 19.97 13.98
N VAL A 290 -41.04 19.14 14.93
CA VAL A 290 -41.80 18.01 15.48
C VAL A 290 -43.04 18.50 16.23
N ILE A 291 -42.91 19.47 17.13
CA ILE A 291 -44.03 20.05 17.90
C ILE A 291 -45.09 20.64 16.97
N CYS A 292 -44.69 21.48 16.00
CA CYS A 292 -45.62 22.05 15.04
C CYS A 292 -46.28 20.98 14.14
N GLY A 293 -45.55 19.91 13.79
CA GLY A 293 -46.11 18.76 13.07
C GLY A 293 -47.20 18.04 13.86
N VAL A 294 -46.95 17.77 15.16
CA VAL A 294 -47.95 17.21 16.07
C VAL A 294 -49.15 18.13 16.19
N MET A 295 -48.97 19.45 16.34
CA MET A 295 -50.08 20.39 16.40
C MET A 295 -50.89 20.47 15.08
N VAL A 296 -50.25 20.37 13.90
CA VAL A 296 -50.97 20.30 12.63
C VAL A 296 -51.82 19.01 12.53
N VAL A 297 -51.28 17.87 12.99
CA VAL A 297 -52.00 16.58 12.99
C VAL A 297 -53.16 16.57 14.00
N VAL A 298 -52.96 17.13 15.20
CA VAL A 298 -53.96 17.13 16.29
C VAL A 298 -55.04 18.20 16.09
N CYS A 299 -54.67 19.40 15.64
CA CYS A 299 -55.60 20.54 15.53
C CYS A 299 -56.17 20.74 14.11
N GLY A 300 -55.64 20.07 13.09
CA GLY A 300 -56.18 20.12 11.71
C GLY A 300 -55.92 21.42 10.93
N TRP A 301 -54.95 22.24 11.35
CA TRP A 301 -54.68 23.55 10.73
C TRP A 301 -53.80 23.41 9.47
N TYR A 302 -54.44 23.14 8.33
CA TYR A 302 -53.79 22.49 7.18
C TYR A 302 -53.09 23.36 6.11
N THR A 303 -53.10 24.70 6.18
CA THR A 303 -52.52 25.55 5.10
C THR A 303 -51.60 26.70 5.51
N PRO A 304 -51.99 27.69 6.36
CA PRO A 304 -51.08 28.79 6.71
C PRO A 304 -49.94 28.31 7.61
N THR A 305 -50.24 27.50 8.63
CA THR A 305 -49.28 27.02 9.63
C THR A 305 -48.11 26.27 9.01
N LEU A 306 -48.36 25.42 8.01
CA LEU A 306 -47.32 24.69 7.29
C LEU A 306 -46.35 25.60 6.52
N ARG A 307 -46.80 26.77 6.03
CA ARG A 307 -45.88 27.77 5.47
C ARG A 307 -44.98 28.38 6.55
N TYR A 308 -45.51 28.71 7.72
CA TYR A 308 -44.70 29.23 8.84
C TYR A 308 -43.68 28.19 9.35
N VAL A 309 -44.04 26.91 9.40
CA VAL A 309 -43.08 25.82 9.70
C VAL A 309 -41.99 25.72 8.63
N TYR A 310 -42.36 25.78 7.34
CA TYR A 310 -41.39 25.77 6.25
C TYR A 310 -40.44 26.99 6.29
N TYR A 311 -40.97 28.19 6.52
CA TYR A 311 -40.14 29.38 6.70
C TYR A 311 -39.25 29.28 7.93
N GLY A 312 -39.74 28.75 9.06
CA GLY A 312 -38.93 28.49 10.26
C GLY A 312 -37.75 27.55 9.99
N ILE A 313 -37.97 26.48 9.21
CA ILE A 313 -36.91 25.53 8.81
C ILE A 313 -35.93 26.19 7.81
N ALA A 314 -36.41 26.97 6.85
CA ALA A 314 -35.52 27.71 5.93
C ALA A 314 -34.67 28.75 6.68
N ILE A 315 -35.26 29.43 7.66
CA ILE A 315 -34.63 30.43 8.54
C ILE A 315 -33.70 29.79 9.57
N SER A 316 -33.85 28.50 9.94
CA SER A 316 -32.87 27.80 10.78
C SER A 316 -31.69 27.23 9.97
N VAL A 317 -31.94 26.72 8.76
CA VAL A 317 -30.91 26.18 7.86
C VAL A 317 -29.95 27.27 7.36
N ALA A 318 -30.45 28.47 7.02
CA ALA A 318 -29.62 29.53 6.48
C ALA A 318 -28.49 30.00 7.43
N PRO A 319 -28.72 30.24 8.74
CA PRO A 319 -27.67 30.45 9.74
C PRO A 319 -26.68 29.28 9.85
N THR A 320 -27.13 28.02 9.86
CA THR A 320 -26.23 26.85 9.95
C THR A 320 -25.33 26.75 8.71
N ILE A 321 -25.86 27.03 7.51
CA ILE A 321 -25.07 27.10 6.27
C ILE A 321 -24.11 28.30 6.29
N LEU A 322 -24.56 29.49 6.69
CA LEU A 322 -23.71 30.69 6.78
C LEU A 322 -22.59 30.51 7.80
N LEU A 323 -22.88 29.89 8.95
CA LEU A 323 -21.90 29.55 9.97
C LEU A 323 -20.88 28.52 9.42
N MET A 324 -21.31 27.52 8.66
CA MET A 324 -20.38 26.62 7.96
C MET A 324 -19.48 27.38 6.97
N LEU A 325 -20.06 28.24 6.13
CA LEU A 325 -19.34 29.02 5.11
C LEU A 325 -18.40 30.09 5.69
N VAL A 326 -18.62 30.54 6.93
CA VAL A 326 -17.76 31.53 7.60
C VAL A 326 -16.79 30.87 8.58
N VAL A 327 -17.27 30.02 9.50
CA VAL A 327 -16.46 29.45 10.58
C VAL A 327 -15.51 28.38 10.07
N VAL A 328 -15.95 27.47 9.18
CA VAL A 328 -15.04 26.41 8.68
C VAL A 328 -13.89 27.02 7.89
N PRO A 329 -14.09 27.89 6.88
CA PRO A 329 -12.98 28.59 6.24
C PRO A 329 -12.16 29.45 7.21
N ARG A 330 -12.76 30.21 8.13
CA ARG A 330 -12.02 31.09 9.04
C ARG A 330 -11.14 30.34 10.05
N GLY A 331 -11.70 29.38 10.79
CA GLY A 331 -10.94 28.57 11.76
C GLY A 331 -9.81 27.80 11.08
N PHE A 332 -10.09 27.27 9.88
CA PHE A 332 -9.13 26.52 9.10
C PHE A 332 -8.04 27.40 8.44
N TRP A 333 -8.37 28.63 8.03
CA TRP A 333 -7.39 29.60 7.54
C TRP A 333 -6.51 30.16 8.68
N LEU A 334 -7.04 30.23 9.91
CA LEU A 334 -6.24 30.47 11.11
C LEU A 334 -5.27 29.30 11.38
N SER A 335 -5.70 28.05 11.27
CA SER A 335 -4.79 26.88 11.35
C SER A 335 -3.71 26.91 10.26
N LEU A 336 -4.07 27.26 9.01
CA LEU A 336 -3.12 27.42 7.91
C LEU A 336 -2.11 28.54 8.19
N ARG A 337 -2.55 29.72 8.64
CA ARG A 337 -1.65 30.80 9.05
C ARG A 337 -0.75 30.38 10.21
N PHE A 338 -1.27 29.66 11.20
CA PHE A 338 -0.49 29.22 12.35
C PHE A 338 0.61 28.23 11.94
N ALA A 339 0.27 27.23 11.13
CA ALA A 339 1.25 26.29 10.56
C ALA A 339 2.30 27.01 9.68
N GLN A 340 1.92 28.07 8.96
CA GLN A 340 2.86 28.90 8.19
C GLN A 340 3.76 29.75 9.08
N THR A 341 3.28 30.31 10.20
CA THR A 341 4.14 31.02 11.15
C THR A 341 5.07 30.09 11.91
N GLU A 342 4.61 28.90 12.30
CA GLU A 342 5.45 27.92 12.98
C GLU A 342 6.55 27.40 12.06
N LEU A 343 6.21 27.02 10.81
CA LEU A 343 7.20 26.66 9.80
C LEU A 343 8.22 27.78 9.57
N ARG A 344 7.78 29.04 9.45
CA ARG A 344 8.68 30.19 9.34
C ARG A 344 9.55 30.39 10.56
N ALA A 345 9.04 30.17 11.77
CA ALA A 345 9.80 30.26 13.01
C ALA A 345 10.87 29.15 13.10
N GLN A 346 10.55 27.93 12.65
CA GLN A 346 11.49 26.81 12.60
C GLN A 346 12.56 27.03 11.52
N THR A 347 12.20 27.45 10.30
CA THR A 347 13.19 27.84 9.28
C THR A 347 14.06 29.03 9.73
N ALA A 348 13.50 29.98 10.50
CA ALA A 348 14.27 31.09 11.06
C ALA A 348 15.21 30.67 12.21
N LYS A 349 14.81 29.71 13.05
CA LYS A 349 15.72 29.06 14.03
C LYS A 349 16.84 28.32 13.32
N LYS A 350 16.51 27.49 12.31
CA LYS A 350 17.46 26.74 11.50
C LYS A 350 18.51 27.66 10.86
N ARG A 351 18.08 28.77 10.25
CA ARG A 351 18.99 29.80 9.71
C ARG A 351 19.86 30.51 10.74
N ARG A 352 19.47 30.56 12.02
CA ARG A 352 20.35 31.07 13.09
C ARG A 352 21.39 30.02 13.46
N SER A 353 21.00 28.76 13.69
CA SER A 353 21.97 27.67 13.90
C SER A 353 22.91 27.43 12.71
N GLU A 354 22.50 27.79 11.47
CA GLU A 354 23.36 27.78 10.28
C GLU A 354 24.34 28.99 10.22
N LEU A 355 24.09 30.05 11.00
CA LEU A 355 24.95 31.24 11.14
C LEU A 355 25.82 31.23 12.40
N ASP A 356 25.35 30.62 13.48
CA ASP A 356 25.99 30.60 14.81
C ASP A 356 27.18 29.60 14.91
N GLY A 357 27.49 28.89 13.82
CA GLY A 357 28.62 27.95 13.71
C GLY A 357 28.23 26.47 13.89
N PRO A 358 28.99 25.53 13.29
CA PRO A 358 28.61 24.11 13.26
C PRO A 358 28.86 23.34 14.58
N ASP A 359 29.61 23.90 15.52
CA ASP A 359 30.39 23.12 16.50
C ASP A 359 29.59 22.42 17.62
N LEU A 360 28.29 22.72 17.81
CA LEU A 360 27.49 22.19 18.92
C LEU A 360 26.05 21.75 18.57
N ALA A 361 25.71 21.63 17.28
CA ALA A 361 24.35 21.29 16.84
C ALA A 361 24.02 19.79 16.99
N SER A 362 23.63 19.36 18.20
CA SER A 362 23.30 17.96 18.53
C SER A 362 22.32 17.30 17.53
N SER A 363 22.69 16.12 17.01
CA SER A 363 21.99 15.41 15.93
C SER A 363 20.49 15.17 16.18
N SER A 364 20.09 14.95 17.44
CA SER A 364 18.70 14.76 17.85
C SER A 364 17.77 15.92 17.49
N GLN A 365 18.25 17.17 17.55
CA GLN A 365 17.45 18.35 17.18
C GLN A 365 17.19 18.43 15.67
N SER A 366 18.11 17.92 14.84
CA SER A 366 17.96 17.87 13.38
C SER A 366 16.77 16.98 12.99
N ALA A 367 16.75 15.73 13.45
CA ALA A 367 15.70 14.76 13.15
C ALA A 367 14.32 15.21 13.67
N GLN A 368 14.26 15.84 14.84
CA GLN A 368 13.00 16.37 15.38
C GLN A 368 12.51 17.60 14.59
N THR A 369 13.42 18.45 14.11
CA THR A 369 13.07 19.59 13.25
C THR A 369 12.53 19.13 11.90
N GLU A 370 13.18 18.16 11.24
CA GLU A 370 12.70 17.62 9.96
C GLU A 370 11.29 17.01 10.09
N LYS A 371 11.06 16.25 11.16
CA LYS A 371 9.73 15.66 11.45
C LYS A 371 8.65 16.74 11.61
N CYS A 372 8.98 17.88 12.22
CA CYS A 372 8.08 19.04 12.31
C CYS A 372 7.88 19.73 10.94
N GLU A 373 8.93 19.93 10.14
CA GLU A 373 8.82 20.50 8.79
C GLU A 373 7.96 19.61 7.86
N GLN A 374 8.12 18.28 7.92
CA GLN A 374 7.30 17.34 7.16
C GLN A 374 5.81 17.40 7.56
N LEU A 375 5.52 17.41 8.86
CA LEU A 375 4.14 17.52 9.38
C LEU A 375 3.51 18.87 9.02
N ALA A 376 4.25 19.98 9.15
CA ALA A 376 3.80 21.30 8.74
C ALA A 376 3.54 21.36 7.22
N ALA A 377 4.42 20.80 6.40
CA ALA A 377 4.24 20.73 4.95
C ALA A 377 3.07 19.81 4.53
N GLN A 378 2.76 18.77 5.30
CA GLN A 378 1.57 17.94 5.09
C GLN A 378 0.29 18.70 5.47
N ALA A 379 0.27 19.35 6.63
CA ALA A 379 -0.84 20.21 7.06
C ALA A 379 -1.12 21.34 6.06
N VAL A 380 -0.09 22.06 5.61
CA VAL A 380 -0.22 23.13 4.59
C VAL A 380 -0.76 22.60 3.25
N ARG A 381 -0.36 21.38 2.83
CA ARG A 381 -0.88 20.76 1.59
C ARG A 381 -2.35 20.34 1.70
N VAL A 382 -2.73 19.68 2.79
CA VAL A 382 -4.15 19.38 3.09
C VAL A 382 -4.95 20.67 3.15
N SER A 383 -4.40 21.71 3.78
CA SER A 383 -5.10 22.99 3.95
C SER A 383 -5.26 23.79 2.67
N ARG A 384 -4.28 23.80 1.76
CA ARG A 384 -4.42 24.43 0.45
C ARG A 384 -5.54 23.78 -0.38
N ARG A 385 -5.64 22.44 -0.37
CA ARG A 385 -6.73 21.71 -1.05
C ARG A 385 -8.11 22.08 -0.46
N LEU A 386 -8.24 22.12 0.86
CA LEU A 386 -9.50 22.45 1.54
C LEU A 386 -9.93 23.92 1.42
N VAL A 387 -9.00 24.88 1.38
CA VAL A 387 -9.32 26.31 1.24
C VAL A 387 -9.54 26.73 -0.20
N CYS A 388 -8.72 26.25 -1.13
CA CYS A 388 -8.75 26.73 -2.51
C CYS A 388 -9.62 25.84 -3.42
N GLU A 389 -9.40 24.53 -3.39
CA GLU A 389 -9.95 23.62 -4.40
C GLU A 389 -11.39 23.21 -4.05
N ALA A 390 -11.71 22.98 -2.78
CA ALA A 390 -13.07 22.61 -2.37
C ALA A 390 -14.11 23.73 -2.58
N PRO A 391 -13.88 25.02 -2.21
CA PRO A 391 -14.85 26.09 -2.47
C PRO A 391 -15.00 26.41 -3.96
N ILE A 392 -13.93 26.35 -4.75
CA ILE A 392 -14.01 26.49 -6.22
C ILE A 392 -14.79 25.31 -6.83
N GLY A 393 -14.70 24.11 -6.26
CA GLY A 393 -15.51 22.96 -6.65
C GLY A 393 -16.99 23.04 -6.23
N LEU A 394 -17.29 23.75 -5.14
CA LEU A 394 -18.65 23.91 -4.58
C LEU A 394 -19.40 25.11 -5.16
N LEU A 395 -18.71 26.20 -5.48
CA LEU A 395 -19.33 27.45 -5.97
C LEU A 395 -20.20 27.25 -7.23
N PRO A 396 -19.79 26.48 -8.26
CA PRO A 396 -20.67 26.16 -9.40
C PRO A 396 -21.94 25.40 -8.99
N THR A 397 -21.81 24.45 -8.05
CA THR A 397 -22.95 23.68 -7.52
C THR A 397 -23.91 24.57 -6.73
N LEU A 398 -23.39 25.48 -5.90
CA LEU A 398 -24.20 26.46 -5.15
C LEU A 398 -24.88 27.48 -6.07
N LEU A 399 -24.21 27.95 -7.13
CA LEU A 399 -24.79 28.83 -8.14
C LEU A 399 -25.86 28.12 -8.97
N THR A 400 -25.65 26.84 -9.31
CA THR A 400 -26.67 26.01 -9.98
C THR A 400 -27.87 25.77 -9.08
N LEU A 401 -27.66 25.49 -7.79
CA LEU A 401 -28.72 25.38 -6.76
C LEU A 401 -29.51 26.68 -6.63
N ALA A 402 -28.84 27.83 -6.55
CA ALA A 402 -29.48 29.14 -6.47
C ALA A 402 -30.29 29.47 -7.73
N ALA A 403 -29.74 29.23 -8.93
CA ALA A 403 -30.42 29.45 -10.19
C ALA A 403 -31.64 28.52 -10.38
N HIS A 404 -31.54 27.25 -9.98
CA HIS A 404 -32.67 26.32 -10.00
C HIS A 404 -33.74 26.70 -8.97
N GLY A 405 -33.35 27.05 -7.74
CA GLY A 405 -34.27 27.52 -6.70
C GLY A 405 -35.03 28.77 -7.12
N TRP A 406 -34.33 29.75 -7.72
CA TRP A 406 -34.93 30.95 -8.28
C TRP A 406 -35.88 30.64 -9.43
N SER A 407 -35.47 29.79 -10.38
CA SER A 407 -36.30 29.36 -11.52
C SER A 407 -37.58 28.65 -11.06
N LEU A 408 -37.48 27.74 -10.08
CA LEU A 408 -38.62 27.01 -9.52
C LEU A 408 -39.56 27.94 -8.74
N PHE A 409 -39.03 28.95 -8.04
CA PHE A 409 -39.81 29.99 -7.37
C PHE A 409 -40.54 30.89 -8.39
N SER A 410 -39.88 31.33 -9.46
CA SER A 410 -40.48 32.22 -10.47
C SER A 410 -41.46 31.54 -11.42
N THR A 411 -41.34 30.22 -11.62
CA THR A 411 -42.22 29.45 -12.54
C THR A 411 -43.45 28.85 -11.85
N GLY A 412 -43.62 29.04 -10.53
CA GLY A 412 -44.78 28.53 -9.78
C GLY A 412 -44.85 27.00 -9.70
N PHE A 413 -43.71 26.32 -9.82
CA PHE A 413 -43.65 24.85 -9.82
C PHE A 413 -44.05 24.25 -8.47
N ALA A 414 -44.59 23.02 -8.50
CA ALA A 414 -44.97 22.29 -7.30
C ALA A 414 -43.73 22.05 -6.39
N PRO A 415 -43.79 22.37 -5.08
CA PRO A 415 -42.62 22.42 -4.21
C PRO A 415 -41.94 21.06 -4.00
N GLU A 416 -42.66 19.95 -4.23
CA GLU A 416 -42.12 18.58 -4.16
C GLU A 416 -40.96 18.36 -5.14
N ALA A 417 -41.02 18.93 -6.34
CA ALA A 417 -39.98 18.79 -7.37
C ALA A 417 -38.68 19.50 -6.98
N ALA A 418 -38.80 20.66 -6.33
CA ALA A 418 -37.65 21.45 -5.86
C ALA A 418 -36.84 20.71 -4.80
N ILE A 419 -37.54 20.02 -3.88
CA ILE A 419 -36.91 19.26 -2.79
C ILE A 419 -36.04 18.13 -3.36
N SER A 420 -36.55 17.33 -4.30
CA SER A 420 -35.79 16.24 -4.93
C SER A 420 -34.49 16.72 -5.60
N ILE A 421 -34.55 17.81 -6.37
CA ILE A 421 -33.38 18.38 -7.04
C ILE A 421 -32.36 18.90 -6.02
N PHE A 422 -32.82 19.60 -4.97
CA PHE A 422 -31.97 20.11 -3.91
C PHE A 422 -31.25 18.98 -3.15
N SER A 423 -31.96 17.89 -2.82
CA SER A 423 -31.38 16.73 -2.13
C SER A 423 -30.34 16.00 -2.98
N ILE A 424 -30.60 15.82 -4.28
CA ILE A 424 -29.65 15.16 -5.21
C ILE A 424 -28.36 16.00 -5.34
N LEU A 425 -28.46 17.31 -5.60
CA LEU A 425 -27.30 18.18 -5.74
C LEU A 425 -26.50 18.30 -4.43
N SER A 426 -27.18 18.30 -3.29
CA SER A 426 -26.54 18.26 -1.97
C SER A 426 -25.76 16.95 -1.74
N LEU A 427 -26.33 15.80 -2.11
CA LEU A 427 -25.63 14.51 -2.04
C LEU A 427 -24.40 14.46 -2.95
N VAL A 428 -24.49 15.00 -4.18
CA VAL A 428 -23.34 15.11 -5.10
C VAL A 428 -22.21 15.95 -4.48
N ALA A 429 -22.55 17.09 -3.86
CA ALA A 429 -21.59 17.95 -3.17
C ALA A 429 -20.90 17.23 -2.00
N ILE A 430 -21.67 16.54 -1.16
CA ILE A 430 -21.16 15.79 0.00
C ILE A 430 -20.27 14.63 -0.44
N CYS A 431 -20.68 13.82 -1.43
CA CYS A 431 -19.87 12.73 -1.98
C CYS A 431 -18.55 13.24 -2.58
N ARG A 432 -18.57 14.38 -3.29
CA ARG A 432 -17.35 14.99 -3.84
C ARG A 432 -16.42 15.52 -2.74
N PHE A 433 -16.98 16.14 -1.69
CA PHE A 433 -16.24 16.63 -0.53
C PHE A 433 -15.59 15.47 0.26
N VAL A 434 -16.31 14.37 0.48
CA VAL A 434 -15.78 13.14 1.11
C VAL A 434 -14.65 12.53 0.27
N MET A 435 -14.80 12.45 -1.06
CA MET A 435 -13.72 11.97 -1.94
C MET A 435 -12.46 12.84 -1.85
N LEU A 436 -12.60 14.17 -1.87
CA LEU A 436 -11.48 15.11 -1.71
C LEU A 436 -10.80 14.98 -0.32
N LEU A 437 -11.59 14.84 0.76
CA LEU A 437 -11.08 14.63 2.12
C LEU A 437 -10.36 13.28 2.29
N SER A 438 -10.83 12.24 1.61
CA SER A 438 -10.29 10.87 1.75
C SER A 438 -8.92 10.64 1.08
N GLY A 439 -8.39 11.63 0.35
CA GLY A 439 -7.05 11.56 -0.25
C GLY A 439 -6.89 10.57 -1.40
N ILE A 440 -7.98 10.07 -1.98
CA ILE A 440 -7.98 9.06 -3.06
C ILE A 440 -7.56 9.69 -4.39
N ASP A 441 -6.26 9.93 -4.55
CA ASP A 441 -5.65 10.62 -5.69
C ASP A 441 -5.58 9.69 -6.94
N LEU A 442 -6.66 9.69 -7.73
CA LEU A 442 -6.78 8.93 -8.99
C LEU A 442 -5.66 9.18 -10.02
N PHE A 443 -4.89 10.27 -9.87
CA PHE A 443 -3.85 10.70 -10.81
C PHE A 443 -2.43 10.20 -10.51
N ASN A 444 -2.16 9.58 -9.36
CA ASN A 444 -0.76 9.22 -8.98
C ASN A 444 -0.10 8.15 -9.87
N ALA A 445 -0.88 7.42 -10.69
CA ALA A 445 -0.36 6.39 -11.60
C ALA A 445 0.69 6.90 -12.62
N GLY A 446 0.64 8.18 -12.99
CA GLY A 446 1.56 8.75 -13.99
C GLY A 446 2.99 9.01 -13.51
N LYS A 447 3.24 9.11 -12.20
CA LYS A 447 4.55 9.50 -11.66
C LYS A 447 5.60 8.39 -11.77
N CYS A 448 5.19 7.14 -11.54
CA CYS A 448 6.07 5.96 -11.53
C CYS A 448 6.82 5.76 -12.87
N GLN A 449 6.26 6.20 -14.00
CA GLN A 449 6.89 6.03 -15.32
C GLN A 449 7.93 7.11 -15.65
N LYS A 450 7.87 8.31 -15.06
CA LYS A 450 8.89 9.36 -15.28
C LYS A 450 10.20 9.07 -14.54
N ALA A 451 10.12 8.50 -13.33
CA ALA A 451 11.28 8.19 -12.50
C ALA A 451 12.34 7.35 -13.23
N GLY A 452 11.95 6.26 -13.90
CA GLY A 452 12.90 5.38 -14.61
C GLY A 452 13.61 6.02 -15.82
N LEU A 453 13.01 7.05 -16.44
CA LEU A 453 13.67 7.85 -17.49
C LEU A 453 14.63 8.89 -16.89
N GLN A 454 14.25 9.50 -15.76
CA GLN A 454 15.10 10.45 -15.04
C GLN A 454 16.32 9.77 -14.40
N LEU A 455 16.17 8.53 -13.91
CA LEU A 455 17.26 7.75 -13.33
C LEU A 455 18.31 7.28 -14.35
N ARG A 456 17.92 6.93 -15.59
CA ARG A 456 18.91 6.70 -16.66
C ARG A 456 19.74 7.95 -16.95
N ALA A 457 19.07 9.10 -17.11
CA ALA A 457 19.74 10.38 -17.29
C ALA A 457 20.52 10.86 -16.04
N ALA A 458 20.29 10.27 -14.85
CA ALA A 458 21.09 10.50 -13.66
C ALA A 458 22.36 9.64 -13.67
N ALA A 459 22.24 8.33 -13.96
CA ALA A 459 23.40 7.44 -14.12
C ALA A 459 24.33 7.89 -15.28
N GLU A 460 23.77 8.34 -16.41
CA GLU A 460 24.53 8.93 -17.52
C GLU A 460 25.23 10.25 -17.11
N LYS A 461 24.69 10.99 -16.14
CA LYS A 461 25.33 12.19 -15.57
C LYS A 461 26.35 11.87 -14.47
N ALA A 462 26.25 10.71 -13.83
CA ALA A 462 27.06 10.31 -12.68
C ALA A 462 28.54 10.11 -13.00
N LYS A 463 28.89 9.91 -14.29
CA LYS A 463 30.26 9.72 -14.80
C LYS A 463 31.05 8.57 -14.15
N TRP A 464 30.37 7.62 -13.50
CA TRP A 464 31.03 6.42 -13.00
C TRP A 464 31.47 5.52 -14.18
N THR A 465 32.75 5.14 -14.22
CA THR A 465 33.37 4.29 -15.25
C THR A 465 34.71 3.73 -14.74
N THR A 466 35.06 2.50 -15.12
CA THR A 466 36.40 1.90 -14.91
C THR A 466 37.32 2.03 -16.14
N GLY A 467 36.81 2.57 -17.25
CA GLY A 467 37.50 2.62 -18.54
C GLY A 467 37.35 1.36 -19.40
N ASP A 468 36.79 0.27 -18.87
CA ASP A 468 36.44 -0.94 -19.63
C ASP A 468 34.92 -0.95 -19.92
N GLU A 469 34.54 -0.73 -21.18
CA GLU A 469 33.13 -0.61 -21.58
C GLU A 469 32.33 -1.92 -21.37
N GLY A 470 33.00 -3.08 -21.42
CA GLY A 470 32.37 -4.38 -21.16
C GLY A 470 32.07 -4.58 -19.67
N TRP A 471 33.06 -4.24 -18.84
CA TRP A 471 32.94 -4.23 -17.38
C TRP A 471 31.86 -3.25 -16.90
N ASP A 472 31.95 -1.99 -17.33
CA ASP A 472 31.05 -0.91 -16.91
C ASP A 472 29.59 -1.20 -17.30
N ARG A 473 29.37 -1.73 -18.51
CA ARG A 473 28.03 -2.14 -18.98
C ARG A 473 27.45 -3.27 -18.12
N LYS A 474 28.29 -4.19 -17.60
CA LYS A 474 27.87 -5.26 -16.69
C LYS A 474 27.66 -4.75 -15.26
N VAL A 475 28.49 -3.83 -14.77
CA VAL A 475 28.29 -3.16 -13.47
C VAL A 475 26.98 -2.37 -13.46
N LEU A 476 26.72 -1.56 -14.49
CA LEU A 476 25.49 -0.75 -14.62
C LEU A 476 24.22 -1.62 -14.74
N ASP A 477 24.30 -2.74 -15.46
CA ASP A 477 23.27 -3.78 -15.48
C ASP A 477 22.99 -4.25 -14.04
N LEU A 478 24.00 -4.78 -13.34
CA LEU A 478 23.89 -5.34 -11.98
C LEU A 478 23.43 -4.32 -10.92
N ALA A 479 23.94 -3.09 -10.96
CA ALA A 479 23.54 -1.98 -10.08
C ALA A 479 22.05 -1.66 -10.21
N SER A 480 21.52 -1.70 -11.44
CA SER A 480 20.15 -1.29 -11.73
C SER A 480 19.09 -2.40 -11.53
N ARG A 481 19.47 -3.54 -10.94
CA ARG A 481 18.62 -4.71 -10.65
C ARG A 481 18.01 -4.71 -9.24
N GLY A 482 17.70 -3.53 -8.69
CA GLY A 482 17.00 -3.44 -7.41
C GLY A 482 15.59 -4.05 -7.43
N ILE A 483 15.07 -4.39 -6.25
CA ILE A 483 13.72 -4.92 -6.02
C ILE A 483 12.95 -3.99 -5.08
N THR A 484 11.67 -3.70 -5.35
CA THR A 484 10.85 -2.94 -4.39
C THR A 484 10.43 -3.81 -3.21
N LEU A 485 10.26 -3.22 -2.03
CA LEU A 485 9.72 -3.93 -0.85
C LEU A 485 8.36 -4.59 -1.15
N ARG A 486 7.51 -3.95 -1.96
CA ARG A 486 6.28 -4.51 -2.51
C ARG A 486 6.50 -5.82 -3.29
N ALA A 487 7.56 -5.89 -4.09
CA ALA A 487 7.89 -7.10 -4.85
C ALA A 487 8.50 -8.19 -3.95
N LEU A 488 9.30 -7.80 -2.95
CA LEU A 488 9.86 -8.71 -1.93
C LEU A 488 8.77 -9.37 -1.08
N LEU A 489 7.84 -8.57 -0.51
CA LEU A 489 6.74 -9.10 0.30
C LEU A 489 5.80 -9.98 -0.54
N ARG A 490 5.52 -9.61 -1.80
CA ARG A 490 4.76 -10.47 -2.73
C ARG A 490 5.46 -11.75 -3.13
N PHE A 491 6.79 -11.80 -3.10
CA PHE A 491 7.56 -13.03 -3.25
C PHE A 491 7.45 -13.88 -1.97
N TYR A 492 7.68 -13.29 -0.79
CA TYR A 492 7.56 -13.97 0.49
C TYR A 492 6.17 -14.61 0.69
N ARG A 493 5.10 -13.87 0.39
CA ARG A 493 3.70 -14.34 0.43
C ARG A 493 3.38 -15.53 -0.50
N ARG A 494 4.27 -15.90 -1.43
CA ARG A 494 4.12 -17.07 -2.30
C ARG A 494 4.86 -18.31 -1.79
N LEU A 495 5.83 -18.16 -0.89
CA LEU A 495 6.53 -19.29 -0.29
C LEU A 495 5.56 -20.12 0.56
N GLY A 496 5.74 -21.44 0.58
CA GLY A 496 4.82 -22.34 1.27
C GLY A 496 3.45 -22.41 0.60
N THR A 497 3.38 -22.10 -0.70
CA THR A 497 2.22 -22.41 -1.56
C THR A 497 2.57 -23.58 -2.47
N SER A 498 1.56 -24.31 -2.95
CA SER A 498 1.73 -25.38 -3.94
C SER A 498 2.44 -24.94 -5.24
N SER A 499 2.61 -23.64 -5.48
CA SER A 499 3.27 -23.07 -6.65
C SER A 499 4.73 -22.62 -6.43
N VAL A 500 5.17 -22.44 -5.18
CA VAL A 500 6.54 -22.01 -4.85
C VAL A 500 6.94 -22.60 -3.49
N MET A 501 7.96 -23.46 -3.50
CA MET A 501 8.57 -24.06 -2.31
C MET A 501 7.52 -24.52 -1.27
N PRO A 502 6.71 -25.55 -1.58
CA PRO A 502 5.46 -25.84 -0.85
C PRO A 502 5.67 -26.16 0.63
N HIS A 503 6.83 -26.72 0.97
CA HIS A 503 7.27 -27.09 2.32
C HIS A 503 8.03 -25.97 3.06
N PHE A 504 8.04 -24.74 2.53
CA PHE A 504 8.72 -23.61 3.19
C PHE A 504 8.19 -23.36 4.61
N ASP A 505 9.14 -23.40 5.53
CA ASP A 505 9.05 -23.13 6.96
C ASP A 505 9.98 -21.94 7.28
N PRO A 506 9.44 -20.80 7.76
CA PRO A 506 10.22 -19.60 8.01
C PRO A 506 11.22 -19.75 9.18
N GLU A 507 11.06 -20.75 10.04
CA GLU A 507 11.96 -20.99 11.19
C GLU A 507 13.14 -21.91 10.85
N LYS A 508 13.14 -22.54 9.67
CA LYS A 508 14.19 -23.50 9.26
C LYS A 508 14.95 -23.11 8.00
N HIS A 509 14.30 -22.50 7.01
CA HIS A 509 14.96 -22.29 5.72
C HIS A 509 15.88 -21.06 5.72
N SER A 510 17.14 -21.32 5.41
CA SER A 510 18.15 -20.31 5.13
C SER A 510 17.83 -19.55 3.85
N THR A 511 18.54 -18.45 3.65
CA THR A 511 18.49 -17.70 2.39
C THR A 511 19.07 -18.52 1.22
N ALA A 512 20.03 -19.41 1.48
CA ALA A 512 20.52 -20.38 0.50
C ALA A 512 19.44 -21.39 0.04
N ASP A 513 18.62 -21.90 0.97
CA ASP A 513 17.52 -22.81 0.62
C ASP A 513 16.52 -22.15 -0.33
N VAL A 514 16.13 -20.91 -0.01
CA VAL A 514 15.23 -20.10 -0.84
C VAL A 514 15.90 -19.77 -2.18
N ALA A 515 17.22 -19.55 -2.23
CA ALA A 515 17.97 -19.39 -3.47
C ALA A 515 17.83 -20.63 -4.39
N ARG A 516 18.05 -21.82 -3.84
CA ARG A 516 17.97 -23.10 -4.56
C ARG A 516 16.55 -23.46 -4.98
N GLN A 517 15.56 -23.28 -4.10
CA GLN A 517 14.24 -23.92 -4.23
C GLN A 517 13.11 -22.97 -4.66
N ALA A 518 13.30 -21.66 -4.54
CA ALA A 518 12.35 -20.65 -4.99
C ALA A 518 12.93 -19.71 -6.05
N VAL A 519 14.13 -19.16 -5.83
CA VAL A 519 14.71 -18.11 -6.70
C VAL A 519 15.10 -18.69 -8.06
N ILE A 520 15.97 -19.69 -8.08
CA ILE A 520 16.45 -20.34 -9.31
C ILE A 520 15.28 -20.90 -10.15
N PRO A 521 14.31 -21.66 -9.59
CA PRO A 521 13.16 -22.14 -10.35
C PRO A 521 12.26 -21.03 -10.91
N LEU A 522 12.04 -19.94 -10.16
CA LEU A 522 11.15 -18.84 -10.60
C LEU A 522 11.78 -17.89 -11.63
N SER A 523 13.11 -17.83 -11.73
CA SER A 523 13.80 -17.04 -12.75
C SER A 523 14.34 -17.86 -13.93
N LYS A 524 14.07 -19.17 -13.97
CA LYS A 524 14.38 -20.07 -15.08
C LYS A 524 13.44 -19.83 -16.27
N ASP A 525 13.96 -19.91 -17.49
CA ASP A 525 13.22 -20.02 -18.76
C ASP A 525 12.07 -19.00 -18.93
N THR A 526 12.26 -17.79 -18.39
CA THR A 526 11.23 -16.74 -18.41
C THR A 526 11.20 -16.01 -19.76
N ARG A 527 10.27 -15.07 -19.91
CA ARG A 527 10.26 -14.12 -21.05
C ARG A 527 11.51 -13.24 -21.17
N HIS A 528 12.38 -13.25 -20.15
CA HIS A 528 13.68 -12.57 -20.10
C HIS A 528 14.84 -13.58 -20.15
N GLY A 529 14.57 -14.83 -20.55
CA GLY A 529 15.50 -15.95 -20.41
C GLY A 529 15.64 -16.42 -18.96
N SER A 530 16.71 -17.18 -18.70
CA SER A 530 17.15 -17.54 -17.35
C SER A 530 18.00 -16.39 -16.78
N SER A 531 17.42 -15.62 -15.85
CA SER A 531 17.91 -14.30 -15.44
C SER A 531 17.88 -14.09 -13.92
N SER A 532 18.27 -12.91 -13.44
CA SER A 532 18.08 -12.54 -12.02
C SER A 532 16.58 -12.51 -11.67
N LEU A 533 16.22 -12.83 -10.43
CA LEU A 533 14.82 -12.82 -10.02
C LEU A 533 14.26 -11.40 -9.87
N SER A 534 15.08 -10.40 -9.54
CA SER A 534 14.63 -9.01 -9.54
C SER A 534 14.22 -8.56 -10.93
N THR A 535 14.97 -8.92 -11.99
CA THR A 535 14.55 -8.68 -13.39
C THR A 535 13.16 -9.25 -13.67
N VAL A 536 12.86 -10.46 -13.19
CA VAL A 536 11.56 -11.12 -13.40
C VAL A 536 10.44 -10.45 -12.60
N LEU A 537 10.66 -10.18 -11.31
CA LEU A 537 9.65 -9.56 -10.43
C LEU A 537 9.38 -8.09 -10.79
N MET A 538 10.41 -7.34 -11.20
CA MET A 538 10.32 -5.97 -11.72
C MET A 538 9.95 -5.92 -13.22
N GLN A 539 9.60 -7.06 -13.83
CA GLN A 539 9.05 -7.15 -15.19
C GLN A 539 10.01 -6.67 -16.30
N GLY A 540 11.31 -6.74 -16.09
CA GLY A 540 12.35 -6.23 -17.00
C GLY A 540 12.57 -4.72 -16.90
N ARG A 541 12.01 -4.07 -15.87
CA ARG A 541 12.29 -2.66 -15.56
C ARG A 541 13.53 -2.57 -14.70
N SER A 542 14.49 -1.78 -15.17
CA SER A 542 15.58 -1.25 -14.35
C SER A 542 15.00 -0.44 -13.18
N ALA A 543 15.54 -0.65 -11.99
CA ALA A 543 15.15 -0.01 -10.75
C ALA A 543 16.40 0.18 -9.88
N PHE A 544 16.93 1.41 -9.83
CA PHE A 544 18.05 1.72 -8.96
C PHE A 544 17.63 1.58 -7.48
N PRO A 545 18.45 0.95 -6.64
CA PRO A 545 18.19 0.76 -5.23
C PRO A 545 18.61 1.99 -4.42
N VAL A 546 17.76 2.44 -3.48
CA VAL A 546 18.16 3.46 -2.51
C VAL A 546 18.89 2.86 -1.30
N LYS A 547 18.83 1.52 -1.13
CA LYS A 547 19.59 0.80 -0.09
C LYS A 547 20.19 -0.51 -0.60
N MET A 548 21.39 -0.85 -0.18
CA MET A 548 21.97 -2.19 -0.31
C MET A 548 21.87 -2.96 1.01
N ILE A 549 21.64 -4.27 0.92
CA ILE A 549 21.51 -5.16 2.07
C ILE A 549 22.63 -6.19 2.05
N THR A 550 23.57 -6.05 2.97
CA THR A 550 24.62 -7.05 3.22
C THR A 550 24.09 -8.07 4.22
N HIS A 551 24.14 -9.35 3.84
CA HIS A 551 23.55 -10.44 4.64
C HIS A 551 24.29 -11.77 4.42
N SER A 552 24.37 -12.62 5.45
CA SER A 552 24.80 -14.00 5.25
C SER A 552 23.72 -14.80 4.51
N TRP A 553 24.14 -15.77 3.70
CA TRP A 553 23.24 -16.75 3.07
C TRP A 553 22.78 -17.85 4.05
N SER A 554 23.50 -18.05 5.16
CA SER A 554 23.07 -18.91 6.28
C SER A 554 21.91 -18.31 7.08
N ASN A 555 21.71 -16.98 7.04
CA ASN A 555 20.62 -16.35 7.77
C ASN A 555 19.27 -16.85 7.23
N ARG A 556 18.30 -17.08 8.13
CA ARG A 556 16.93 -17.47 7.76
C ARG A 556 16.34 -16.45 6.80
N PHE A 557 15.62 -16.90 5.80
CA PHE A 557 15.04 -15.98 4.81
C PHE A 557 13.96 -15.06 5.43
N SER A 558 13.26 -15.55 6.47
CA SER A 558 12.34 -14.76 7.31
C SER A 558 13.04 -13.57 7.98
N HIS A 559 14.18 -13.80 8.63
CA HIS A 559 15.00 -12.76 9.27
C HIS A 559 15.47 -11.70 8.26
N LEU A 560 15.93 -12.12 7.07
CA LEU A 560 16.32 -11.18 6.01
C LEU A 560 15.16 -10.26 5.62
N VAL A 561 13.97 -10.82 5.36
CA VAL A 561 12.78 -10.02 5.01
C VAL A 561 12.32 -9.14 6.17
N ALA A 562 12.40 -9.63 7.41
CA ALA A 562 12.09 -8.85 8.60
C ALA A 562 13.03 -7.65 8.76
N ALA A 563 14.33 -7.82 8.51
CA ALA A 563 15.29 -6.73 8.53
C ALA A 563 14.99 -5.66 7.44
N VAL A 564 14.61 -6.06 6.22
CA VAL A 564 14.18 -5.08 5.16
C VAL A 564 12.94 -4.30 5.58
N VAL A 565 12.01 -4.95 6.26
CA VAL A 565 10.81 -4.29 6.78
C VAL A 565 11.13 -3.40 7.98
N ALA A 566 12.00 -3.83 8.89
CA ALA A 566 12.44 -3.02 10.04
C ALA A 566 13.14 -1.73 9.58
N ASP A 567 14.05 -1.83 8.62
CA ASP A 567 14.65 -0.67 7.93
C ASP A 567 13.57 0.27 7.36
N ALA A 568 12.63 -0.29 6.60
CA ALA A 568 11.58 0.48 5.96
C ALA A 568 10.58 1.10 6.96
N LEU A 569 10.44 0.54 8.16
CA LEU A 569 9.61 1.08 9.25
C LEU A 569 10.36 2.04 10.18
N ASP A 570 11.68 2.20 9.99
CA ASP A 570 12.62 2.95 10.82
C ASP A 570 12.77 2.41 12.25
N LEU A 571 12.77 1.07 12.39
CA LEU A 571 12.97 0.34 13.65
C LEU A 571 14.46 0.08 13.94
N PRO A 572 14.85 -0.15 15.22
CA PRO A 572 16.21 -0.53 15.58
C PRO A 572 16.46 -2.05 15.42
N GLU A 573 15.52 -2.89 15.84
CA GLU A 573 15.59 -4.36 15.78
C GLU A 573 14.46 -4.95 14.91
N TYR A 574 14.59 -6.22 14.52
CA TYR A 574 13.64 -6.88 13.62
C TYR A 574 12.91 -8.11 14.18
N GLU A 575 13.16 -8.53 15.44
CA GLU A 575 12.42 -9.62 16.10
C GLU A 575 10.91 -9.40 16.06
N ALA A 576 10.43 -8.23 16.51
CA ALA A 576 9.01 -7.84 16.53
C ALA A 576 8.34 -7.68 15.14
N VAL A 577 9.09 -7.89 14.05
CA VAL A 577 8.57 -7.89 12.67
C VAL A 577 8.24 -9.30 12.19
N LEU A 578 8.81 -10.35 12.79
CA LEU A 578 8.68 -11.73 12.29
C LEU A 578 7.26 -12.28 12.41
N ASP A 579 6.60 -12.07 13.54
CA ASP A 579 5.18 -12.43 13.70
C ASP A 579 4.30 -11.73 12.66
N ARG A 580 4.63 -10.46 12.36
CA ARG A 580 3.93 -9.63 11.37
C ARG A 580 4.16 -10.05 9.91
N LEU A 581 5.12 -10.96 9.66
CA LEU A 581 5.31 -11.60 8.36
C LEU A 581 4.42 -12.85 8.16
N ASP A 582 3.64 -13.26 9.16
CA ASP A 582 2.66 -14.33 8.96
C ASP A 582 1.67 -14.02 7.81
N ARG A 583 1.16 -15.08 7.17
CA ARG A 583 0.28 -15.03 6.00
C ARG A 583 -1.00 -14.21 6.24
N PHE A 584 -1.48 -14.12 7.48
CA PHE A 584 -2.65 -13.34 7.88
C PHE A 584 -2.30 -11.89 8.23
N GLU A 585 -1.18 -11.64 8.93
CA GLU A 585 -0.70 -10.32 9.38
C GLU A 585 -0.10 -9.46 8.25
N ILE A 586 0.65 -10.08 7.33
CA ILE A 586 1.46 -9.40 6.30
C ILE A 586 0.65 -8.47 5.37
N GLY A 587 -0.67 -8.64 5.30
CA GLY A 587 -1.56 -7.69 4.61
C GLY A 587 -1.69 -6.33 5.32
N ALA A 588 -1.78 -6.33 6.65
CA ALA A 588 -1.79 -5.09 7.44
C ALA A 588 -0.41 -4.42 7.44
N LEU A 589 0.66 -5.20 7.40
CA LEU A 589 2.03 -4.72 7.23
C LEU A 589 2.25 -4.05 5.85
N GLU A 590 1.75 -4.64 4.76
CA GLU A 590 1.71 -3.98 3.45
C GLU A 590 0.90 -2.66 3.50
N GLU A 591 -0.22 -2.59 4.23
CA GLU A 591 -0.97 -1.33 4.36
C GLU A 591 -0.20 -0.26 5.18
N GLU A 592 0.46 -0.62 6.28
CA GLU A 592 1.29 0.33 7.06
C GLU A 592 2.44 0.90 6.21
N LEU A 593 3.20 0.04 5.54
CA LEU A 593 4.30 0.42 4.66
C LEU A 593 3.82 1.30 3.48
N TYR A 594 2.59 1.09 3.01
CA TYR A 594 1.97 1.93 1.99
C TYR A 594 1.65 3.34 2.53
N TRP A 595 1.03 3.45 3.71
CA TRP A 595 0.72 4.75 4.32
C TRP A 595 1.99 5.54 4.70
N LYS A 596 3.05 4.84 5.14
CA LYS A 596 4.39 5.43 5.35
C LYS A 596 5.11 5.79 4.03
N SER A 597 4.54 5.47 2.86
CA SER A 597 5.16 5.64 1.53
C SER A 597 6.47 4.85 1.29
N LYS A 598 6.76 3.86 2.14
CA LYS A 598 7.99 3.03 2.11
C LYS A 598 7.83 1.75 1.29
N LEU A 599 6.61 1.31 1.01
CA LEU A 599 6.35 0.03 0.32
C LEU A 599 6.93 -0.06 -1.11
N ASP A 600 7.11 1.06 -1.80
CA ASP A 600 7.73 1.10 -3.14
C ASP A 600 9.23 1.50 -3.10
N GLN A 601 9.84 1.57 -1.91
CA GLN A 601 11.29 1.75 -1.74
C GLN A 601 12.06 0.57 -2.35
N THR A 602 13.18 0.86 -3.03
CA THR A 602 14.00 -0.09 -3.79
C THR A 602 15.24 -0.51 -3.02
N PHE A 603 15.52 -1.81 -3.01
CA PHE A 603 16.62 -2.44 -2.30
C PHE A 603 17.48 -3.29 -3.23
N TRP A 604 18.80 -3.31 -3.02
CA TRP A 604 19.72 -4.26 -3.63
C TRP A 604 19.97 -5.41 -2.67
N ILE A 605 19.74 -6.63 -3.13
CA ILE A 605 19.88 -7.86 -2.35
C ILE A 605 20.52 -8.88 -3.27
N CYS A 606 21.71 -9.39 -2.95
CA CYS A 606 22.49 -10.23 -3.86
C CYS A 606 21.72 -11.48 -4.32
N LEU A 607 20.90 -12.06 -3.42
CA LEU A 607 19.96 -13.15 -3.71
C LEU A 607 19.09 -12.90 -4.96
N PHE A 608 18.54 -11.69 -5.09
CA PHE A 608 17.59 -11.33 -6.14
C PHE A 608 18.25 -10.67 -7.34
N ALA A 609 19.30 -9.86 -7.13
CA ALA A 609 19.94 -9.05 -8.16
C ALA A 609 20.99 -9.79 -8.99
N VAL A 610 21.74 -10.72 -8.38
CA VAL A 610 22.69 -11.58 -9.12
C VAL A 610 21.92 -12.60 -9.96
N ASN A 611 22.37 -12.85 -11.19
CA ASN A 611 21.81 -13.92 -12.00
C ASN A 611 22.27 -15.29 -11.47
N GLN A 612 21.47 -15.91 -10.62
CA GLN A 612 21.77 -17.22 -10.04
C GLN A 612 21.97 -18.34 -11.08
N HIS A 613 21.51 -18.14 -12.34
CA HIS A 613 21.79 -19.04 -13.47
C HIS A 613 23.18 -18.84 -14.06
N ALA A 614 23.75 -17.64 -14.00
CA ALA A 614 25.13 -17.34 -14.39
C ALA A 614 26.16 -17.81 -13.34
N SER A 615 25.76 -17.88 -12.07
CA SER A 615 26.64 -18.21 -10.94
C SER A 615 26.50 -19.66 -10.47
N ILE A 616 25.42 -20.01 -9.76
CA ILE A 616 25.41 -21.21 -8.89
C ILE A 616 24.49 -22.36 -9.34
N CYS A 617 23.53 -22.12 -10.25
CA CYS A 617 22.52 -23.15 -10.56
C CYS A 617 23.11 -24.40 -11.24
N GLY A 618 22.40 -25.53 -11.18
CA GLY A 618 22.78 -26.78 -11.84
C GLY A 618 23.73 -27.64 -11.01
N ARG A 619 24.73 -27.06 -10.34
CA ARG A 619 25.55 -27.75 -9.33
C ARG A 619 24.89 -27.62 -7.96
N ILE A 620 24.72 -28.75 -7.28
CA ILE A 620 24.30 -28.87 -5.88
C ILE A 620 25.40 -29.64 -5.15
N LEU A 621 25.82 -29.19 -3.97
CA LEU A 621 26.82 -29.88 -3.16
C LEU A 621 26.16 -31.01 -2.35
N PRO A 622 26.85 -32.14 -2.06
CA PRO A 622 26.23 -33.28 -1.37
C PRO A 622 25.58 -32.96 -0.02
N GLN A 623 26.11 -31.96 0.68
CA GLN A 623 25.62 -31.46 1.97
C GLN A 623 24.44 -30.47 1.87
N GLU A 624 24.03 -30.05 0.67
CA GLU A 624 22.86 -29.17 0.48
C GLU A 624 21.56 -30.00 0.50
N SER A 625 21.09 -30.33 1.70
CA SER A 625 19.79 -30.96 1.93
C SER A 625 18.81 -29.99 2.55
N ASP A 626 17.57 -30.01 2.07
CA ASP A 626 16.46 -29.19 2.56
C ASP A 626 16.15 -29.48 4.04
N PRO A 627 16.09 -28.46 4.92
CA PRO A 627 16.02 -28.65 6.38
C PRO A 627 14.63 -29.08 6.91
N VAL A 628 13.62 -29.24 6.05
CA VAL A 628 12.29 -29.76 6.43
C VAL A 628 12.02 -31.15 5.87
N THR A 629 12.43 -31.42 4.63
CA THR A 629 12.14 -32.66 3.91
C THR A 629 13.32 -33.64 3.88
N GLY A 630 14.52 -33.19 4.25
CA GLY A 630 15.76 -33.98 4.19
C GLY A 630 16.22 -34.31 2.77
N ARG A 631 15.65 -33.68 1.73
CA ARG A 631 15.93 -33.97 0.32
C ARG A 631 16.87 -32.92 -0.26
N GLN A 632 17.79 -33.34 -1.11
CA GLN A 632 18.54 -32.38 -1.93
C GLN A 632 17.58 -31.65 -2.89
N PRO A 633 17.79 -30.33 -3.16
CA PRO A 633 17.04 -29.62 -4.18
C PRO A 633 17.19 -30.26 -5.57
N LEU A 634 16.29 -29.92 -6.50
CA LEU A 634 16.43 -30.38 -7.89
C LEU A 634 17.47 -29.52 -8.65
N PRO A 635 18.46 -30.12 -9.34
CA PRO A 635 19.45 -29.37 -10.09
C PRO A 635 18.81 -28.66 -11.29
N CYS A 636 19.17 -27.39 -11.49
CA CYS A 636 18.57 -26.57 -12.54
C CYS A 636 19.11 -26.95 -13.93
N THR A 637 18.21 -27.43 -14.79
CA THR A 637 18.48 -27.91 -16.16
C THR A 637 18.42 -26.82 -17.24
N CYS A 638 18.79 -25.57 -16.92
CA CYS A 638 18.75 -24.46 -17.90
C CYS A 638 19.92 -24.46 -18.90
N GLY A 639 21.00 -25.20 -18.64
CA GLY A 639 22.21 -25.21 -19.46
C GLY A 639 22.97 -23.87 -19.51
N PHE A 640 22.62 -22.91 -18.65
CA PHE A 640 23.19 -21.57 -18.66
C PHE A 640 24.66 -21.57 -18.20
N GLU A 641 25.51 -20.88 -18.95
CA GLU A 641 26.96 -20.84 -18.79
C GLU A 641 27.39 -20.26 -17.43
N LYS A 642 28.56 -20.71 -16.93
CA LYS A 642 29.08 -20.37 -15.60
C LYS A 642 30.27 -19.42 -15.69
N PHE A 643 30.07 -18.22 -15.17
CA PHE A 643 31.09 -17.17 -15.18
C PHE A 643 31.70 -17.03 -13.78
N GLY A 644 32.80 -17.75 -13.54
CA GLY A 644 33.67 -17.54 -12.40
C GLY A 644 34.62 -16.37 -12.62
N SER A 645 35.38 -15.99 -11.59
CA SER A 645 36.25 -14.79 -11.61
C SER A 645 37.32 -14.76 -12.71
N GLN A 646 37.61 -15.90 -13.35
CA GLN A 646 38.58 -16.07 -14.44
C GLN A 646 37.95 -16.60 -15.75
N THR A 647 36.61 -16.62 -15.90
CA THR A 647 35.96 -17.02 -17.16
C THR A 647 36.04 -15.88 -18.19
N PRO A 648 36.54 -16.09 -19.42
CA PRO A 648 36.59 -15.05 -20.46
C PRO A 648 35.21 -14.46 -20.84
N PRO A 649 35.17 -13.25 -21.45
CA PRO A 649 36.30 -12.33 -21.67
C PRO A 649 36.79 -11.73 -20.35
N LEU A 650 38.10 -11.44 -20.30
CA LEU A 650 38.78 -10.88 -19.12
C LEU A 650 39.11 -9.41 -19.36
N ARG A 651 39.02 -8.61 -18.30
CA ARG A 651 39.61 -7.26 -18.20
C ARG A 651 41.14 -7.39 -18.12
N HIS A 652 41.86 -6.28 -18.34
CA HIS A 652 43.32 -6.21 -18.33
C HIS A 652 43.99 -6.72 -17.04
N ASP A 653 43.28 -6.75 -15.92
CA ASP A 653 43.72 -7.29 -14.61
C ASP A 653 43.38 -8.78 -14.43
N GLY A 654 42.95 -9.47 -15.50
CA GLY A 654 42.59 -10.89 -15.49
C GLY A 654 41.21 -11.19 -14.91
N GLN A 655 40.43 -10.20 -14.48
CA GLN A 655 39.11 -10.41 -13.92
C GLN A 655 38.04 -10.62 -15.02
N SER A 656 37.20 -11.63 -14.85
CA SER A 656 36.07 -11.93 -15.76
C SER A 656 35.11 -10.75 -15.86
N ILE A 657 34.84 -10.29 -17.08
CA ILE A 657 33.81 -9.30 -17.38
C ILE A 657 32.41 -9.91 -17.18
N SER A 658 32.22 -11.20 -17.49
CA SER A 658 30.92 -11.88 -17.40
C SER A 658 30.51 -12.31 -15.99
N CYS A 659 31.46 -12.49 -15.06
CA CYS A 659 31.15 -12.79 -13.67
C CYS A 659 30.42 -11.59 -13.02
N GLU A 660 29.40 -11.86 -12.19
CA GLU A 660 28.63 -10.82 -11.48
C GLU A 660 29.08 -10.63 -10.02
N VAL A 661 29.84 -11.57 -9.45
CA VAL A 661 30.25 -11.53 -8.04
C VAL A 661 31.52 -10.67 -7.83
N ASN A 662 32.45 -10.67 -8.79
CA ASN A 662 33.67 -9.87 -8.74
C ASN A 662 33.47 -8.35 -8.99
N LYS A 663 32.21 -7.88 -8.99
CA LYS A 663 31.80 -6.51 -9.34
C LYS A 663 31.11 -5.75 -8.21
N PHE A 664 31.04 -6.30 -7.00
CA PHE A 664 30.25 -5.69 -5.92
C PHE A 664 30.78 -4.30 -5.53
N ASP A 665 32.10 -4.12 -5.47
CA ASP A 665 32.75 -2.84 -5.13
C ASP A 665 32.39 -1.73 -6.14
N ASP A 666 32.59 -2.04 -7.43
CA ASP A 666 32.24 -1.18 -8.57
C ASP A 666 30.73 -0.91 -8.64
N MET A 667 29.91 -1.91 -8.32
CA MET A 667 28.44 -1.83 -8.30
C MET A 667 27.94 -0.91 -7.18
N MET A 668 28.54 -0.96 -6.00
CA MET A 668 28.27 -0.03 -4.90
C MET A 668 28.65 1.40 -5.28
N ALA A 669 29.83 1.61 -5.88
CA ALA A 669 30.26 2.92 -6.38
C ALA A 669 29.36 3.46 -7.50
N CYS A 670 28.92 2.59 -8.42
CA CYS A 670 28.00 2.92 -9.51
C CYS A 670 26.62 3.37 -8.99
N ILE A 671 26.06 2.69 -7.98
CA ILE A 671 24.80 3.12 -7.36
C ILE A 671 25.01 4.43 -6.59
N ALA A 672 26.07 4.55 -5.79
CA ALA A 672 26.34 5.75 -4.99
C ALA A 672 26.46 7.02 -5.85
N ALA A 673 27.05 6.89 -7.04
CA ALA A 673 27.14 8.00 -8.00
C ALA A 673 25.80 8.32 -8.69
N ALA A 674 24.91 7.32 -8.86
CA ALA A 674 23.61 7.47 -9.52
C ALA A 674 22.46 7.89 -8.59
N GLU A 675 22.55 7.56 -7.29
CA GLU A 675 21.52 7.78 -6.27
C GLU A 675 22.17 8.39 -5.01
N PRO A 676 22.15 9.73 -4.84
CA PRO A 676 22.80 10.41 -3.71
C PRO A 676 22.23 10.05 -2.33
N GLY A 677 21.05 9.40 -2.27
CA GLY A 677 20.49 8.84 -1.04
C GLY A 677 20.89 7.39 -0.76
N PHE A 678 21.84 6.82 -1.51
CA PHE A 678 22.24 5.41 -1.36
C PHE A 678 22.92 5.14 -0.02
N THR A 679 22.41 4.14 0.69
CA THR A 679 22.91 3.69 1.99
C THR A 679 23.04 2.18 2.01
N GLN A 680 23.80 1.62 2.96
CA GLN A 680 23.86 0.18 3.19
C GLN A 680 23.24 -0.12 4.55
N PHE A 681 22.64 -1.31 4.70
CA PHE A 681 22.46 -1.86 6.04
C PHE A 681 22.84 -3.34 6.13
N LEU A 682 23.29 -3.74 7.31
CA LEU A 682 23.68 -5.10 7.65
C LEU A 682 22.50 -5.83 8.30
N ALA A 683 22.03 -6.90 7.66
CA ALA A 683 20.96 -7.75 8.20
C ALA A 683 21.55 -8.86 9.08
N VAL A 684 21.88 -8.52 10.33
CA VAL A 684 22.64 -9.37 11.25
C VAL A 684 21.78 -10.49 11.81
N ASP A 685 22.22 -11.73 11.63
CA ASP A 685 21.55 -12.95 12.06
C ASP A 685 21.71 -13.24 13.57
N LYS A 686 20.87 -14.14 14.11
CA LYS A 686 20.87 -14.53 15.54
C LYS A 686 22.24 -14.98 16.07
N ASP A 687 23.06 -15.54 15.20
CA ASP A 687 24.33 -16.18 15.54
C ASP A 687 25.54 -15.37 15.03
N PHE A 688 25.29 -14.14 14.56
CA PHE A 688 26.27 -13.17 14.07
C PHE A 688 27.19 -13.74 12.97
N THR A 689 26.72 -14.74 12.23
CA THR A 689 27.45 -15.43 11.16
C THR A 689 27.80 -14.51 10.00
N ILE A 690 27.07 -13.41 9.79
CA ILE A 690 27.45 -12.32 8.86
C ILE A 690 28.90 -11.85 9.06
N PHE A 691 29.38 -11.75 10.31
CA PHE A 691 30.75 -11.34 10.64
C PHE A 691 31.78 -12.48 10.49
N ARG A 692 31.34 -13.69 10.18
CA ARG A 692 32.19 -14.82 9.74
C ARG A 692 32.33 -14.90 8.22
N ARG A 693 31.63 -14.06 7.45
CA ARG A 693 31.66 -14.14 5.98
C ARG A 693 32.59 -13.07 5.42
N ALA A 694 33.69 -13.51 4.81
CA ALA A 694 34.69 -12.61 4.22
C ALA A 694 34.06 -11.62 3.23
N TRP A 695 33.12 -12.08 2.40
CA TRP A 695 32.33 -11.23 1.50
C TRP A 695 31.54 -10.13 2.24
N CYS A 696 30.85 -10.46 3.34
CA CYS A 696 30.01 -9.49 4.03
C CYS A 696 30.83 -8.43 4.78
N VAL A 697 32.00 -8.79 5.30
CA VAL A 697 32.91 -7.83 5.94
C VAL A 697 33.67 -6.99 4.90
N ALA A 698 33.98 -7.56 3.74
CA ALA A 698 34.47 -6.77 2.60
C ALA A 698 33.41 -5.77 2.10
N GLU A 699 32.13 -6.17 1.95
CA GLU A 699 31.03 -5.26 1.62
C GLU A 699 30.84 -4.14 2.66
N MET A 700 31.00 -4.43 3.95
CA MET A 700 30.92 -3.45 5.05
C MET A 700 32.09 -2.45 5.03
N HIS A 701 33.31 -2.94 4.82
CA HIS A 701 34.51 -2.09 4.71
C HIS A 701 34.47 -1.23 3.44
N GLN A 702 34.11 -1.81 2.30
CA GLN A 702 33.97 -1.08 1.03
C GLN A 702 32.95 0.06 1.11
N ALA A 703 31.84 -0.13 1.84
CA ALA A 703 30.88 0.94 2.11
C ALA A 703 31.48 2.07 2.98
N TYR A 704 32.29 1.72 4.00
CA TYR A 704 32.97 2.68 4.87
C TYR A 704 34.01 3.50 4.09
N SER A 705 34.89 2.86 3.32
CA SER A 705 35.85 3.54 2.44
C SER A 705 35.14 4.41 1.38
N SER A 706 33.98 3.97 0.88
CA SER A 706 33.12 4.75 -0.03
C SER A 706 32.28 5.83 0.66
N ARG A 707 32.41 6.00 2.00
CA ARG A 707 31.65 6.94 2.84
C ARG A 707 30.12 6.83 2.73
N LEU A 708 29.62 5.63 2.41
CA LEU A 708 28.17 5.37 2.41
C LEU A 708 27.67 5.35 3.86
N PRO A 709 26.54 6.01 4.17
CA PRO A 709 25.90 5.83 5.47
C PRO A 709 25.51 4.36 5.65
N GLN A 710 25.93 3.77 6.75
CA GLN A 710 25.65 2.38 7.12
C GLN A 710 24.75 2.33 8.35
N LYS A 711 23.88 1.32 8.42
CA LYS A 711 23.16 0.93 9.64
C LYS A 711 23.32 -0.57 9.89
N MET A 712 23.37 -0.96 11.16
CA MET A 712 23.28 -2.37 11.55
C MET A 712 21.88 -2.67 12.11
N LEU A 713 21.18 -3.66 11.55
CA LEU A 713 19.93 -4.19 12.10
C LEU A 713 20.19 -5.57 12.70
N VAL A 714 20.10 -5.65 14.02
CA VAL A 714 20.22 -6.90 14.78
C VAL A 714 18.85 -7.54 14.99
N PHE A 715 18.86 -8.85 15.26
CA PHE A 715 17.65 -9.59 15.61
C PHE A 715 16.95 -8.95 16.81
N SER A 716 17.67 -8.79 17.93
CA SER A 716 17.25 -8.03 19.12
C SER A 716 18.43 -7.61 20.00
N GLU A 717 18.24 -6.63 20.89
CA GLU A 717 19.28 -6.15 21.83
C GLU A 717 19.92 -7.31 22.61
N ALA A 718 19.11 -8.20 23.20
CA ALA A 718 19.58 -9.34 24.00
C ALA A 718 20.53 -10.28 23.21
N THR A 719 20.29 -10.40 21.89
CA THR A 719 21.14 -11.18 21.00
C THR A 719 22.48 -10.48 20.74
N LEU A 720 22.47 -9.15 20.59
CA LEU A 720 23.69 -8.35 20.48
C LEU A 720 24.53 -8.41 21.77
N THR A 721 23.90 -8.34 22.95
CA THR A 721 24.58 -8.51 24.25
C THR A 721 25.38 -9.81 24.30
N ARG A 722 24.77 -10.92 23.87
CA ARG A 722 25.35 -12.26 23.87
C ARG A 722 26.59 -12.39 22.99
N HIS A 723 26.65 -11.65 21.87
CA HIS A 723 27.75 -11.71 20.90
C HIS A 723 28.77 -10.56 21.03
N LYS A 724 28.58 -9.62 21.97
CA LYS A 724 29.44 -8.44 22.18
C LYS A 724 30.90 -8.77 22.46
N SER A 725 31.19 -9.91 23.10
CA SER A 725 32.56 -10.41 23.31
C SER A 725 33.18 -10.95 22.02
N TYR A 726 32.43 -11.74 21.25
CA TYR A 726 32.85 -12.29 19.96
C TYR A 726 33.16 -11.19 18.93
N LEU A 727 32.33 -10.14 18.87
CA LEU A 727 32.56 -8.97 18.01
C LEU A 727 33.94 -8.31 18.24
N LYS A 728 34.40 -8.22 19.50
CA LYS A 728 35.73 -7.67 19.86
C LYS A 728 36.90 -8.55 19.45
N THR A 729 36.64 -9.78 19.01
CA THR A 729 37.66 -10.76 18.58
C THR A 729 37.66 -11.01 17.07
N LEU A 730 36.87 -10.26 16.30
CA LEU A 730 36.80 -10.42 14.84
C LEU A 730 38.14 -10.11 14.17
N LYS A 731 38.54 -11.01 13.28
CA LYS A 731 39.69 -10.89 12.37
C LYS A 731 39.30 -11.41 10.99
N VAL A 732 39.71 -10.72 9.93
CA VAL A 732 39.36 -11.08 8.54
C VAL A 732 40.01 -12.40 8.12
N GLU A 733 41.16 -12.73 8.68
CA GLU A 733 41.86 -14.00 8.48
C GLU A 733 41.04 -15.21 8.95
N ASP A 734 40.24 -15.06 10.01
CA ASP A 734 39.40 -16.12 10.58
C ASP A 734 38.05 -16.27 9.84
N MET A 735 37.80 -15.50 8.78
CA MET A 735 36.53 -15.49 8.04
C MET A 735 36.47 -16.52 6.90
N GLU A 736 35.25 -16.96 6.61
CA GLU A 736 34.90 -17.99 5.64
C GLU A 736 34.32 -17.40 4.33
N ALA A 737 34.44 -18.17 3.25
CA ALA A 737 33.65 -18.00 2.04
C ALA A 737 33.15 -19.37 1.53
N SER A 738 32.16 -19.39 0.63
CA SER A 738 31.58 -20.66 0.14
C SER A 738 32.53 -21.43 -0.78
N HIS A 739 33.49 -20.75 -1.41
CA HIS A 739 34.66 -21.35 -2.03
C HIS A 739 35.92 -20.74 -1.37
N PRO A 740 36.94 -21.54 -1.01
CA PRO A 740 38.18 -21.01 -0.43
C PRO A 740 38.83 -19.93 -1.30
N ALA A 741 38.86 -20.12 -2.62
CA ALA A 741 39.41 -19.14 -3.57
C ALA A 741 38.76 -17.75 -3.49
N ASP A 742 37.49 -17.64 -3.07
CA ASP A 742 36.84 -16.34 -2.85
C ASP A 742 37.42 -15.63 -1.61
N ARG A 743 37.64 -16.38 -0.51
CA ARG A 743 38.31 -15.89 0.72
C ARG A 743 39.75 -15.49 0.41
N ASP A 744 40.48 -16.33 -0.31
CA ASP A 744 41.88 -16.09 -0.67
C ASP A 744 42.01 -14.84 -1.56
N MET A 745 41.08 -14.63 -2.50
CA MET A 745 41.00 -13.42 -3.32
C MET A 745 40.72 -12.16 -2.48
N ILE A 746 39.82 -12.23 -1.49
CA ILE A 746 39.53 -11.10 -0.58
C ILE A 746 40.76 -10.79 0.29
N LEU A 747 41.38 -11.82 0.90
CA LEU A 747 42.58 -11.67 1.72
C LEU A 747 43.82 -11.21 0.92
N ALA A 748 43.85 -11.43 -0.39
CA ALA A 748 44.87 -10.89 -1.29
C ALA A 748 44.66 -9.41 -1.65
N ARG A 749 43.40 -8.93 -1.68
CA ARG A 749 43.07 -7.51 -1.92
C ARG A 749 43.39 -6.62 -0.71
N ILE A 750 43.24 -7.15 0.51
CA ILE A 750 43.59 -6.45 1.75
C ILE A 750 45.11 -6.49 1.92
N SER A 751 45.83 -5.38 1.74
CA SER A 751 47.29 -5.33 1.87
C SER A 751 47.75 -5.64 3.31
N ASP A 752 47.33 -4.80 4.26
CA ASP A 752 47.55 -4.98 5.70
C ASP A 752 46.26 -5.45 6.40
N LYS A 753 46.30 -6.68 6.92
CA LYS A 753 45.16 -7.27 7.66
C LYS A 753 45.05 -6.73 9.09
N ALA A 754 46.15 -6.30 9.71
CA ALA A 754 46.11 -5.74 11.07
C ALA A 754 45.41 -4.37 11.06
N SER A 755 45.80 -3.49 10.14
CA SER A 755 45.11 -2.21 9.93
C SER A 755 43.64 -2.40 9.53
N PHE A 756 43.34 -3.31 8.59
CA PHE A 756 41.95 -3.64 8.21
C PHE A 756 41.10 -4.12 9.40
N ASN A 757 41.66 -4.99 10.25
CA ASN A 757 40.98 -5.47 11.45
C ASN A 757 40.73 -4.33 12.45
N GLU A 758 41.70 -3.41 12.61
CA GLU A 758 41.53 -2.22 13.44
C GLU A 758 40.43 -1.29 12.87
N GLU A 759 40.40 -1.05 11.56
CA GLU A 759 39.34 -0.27 10.90
C GLU A 759 37.95 -0.91 11.07
N VAL A 760 37.85 -2.24 11.01
CA VAL A 760 36.61 -2.97 11.28
C VAL A 760 36.20 -2.87 12.76
N GLN A 761 37.14 -2.95 13.71
CA GLN A 761 36.84 -2.75 15.13
C GLN A 761 36.38 -1.32 15.40
N ARG A 762 37.03 -0.31 14.81
CA ARG A 762 36.64 1.11 14.90
C ARG A 762 35.25 1.35 14.31
N LEU A 763 34.99 0.88 13.08
CA LEU A 763 33.68 0.95 12.43
C LEU A 763 32.56 0.31 13.27
N LEU A 764 32.84 -0.77 13.98
CA LEU A 764 31.87 -1.39 14.89
C LEU A 764 31.68 -0.58 16.17
N PHE A 765 32.76 -0.23 16.88
CA PHE A 765 32.72 0.15 18.30
C PHE A 765 32.93 1.64 18.62
N ASP A 766 33.51 2.45 17.72
CA ASP A 766 33.84 3.85 17.99
C ASP A 766 32.59 4.75 18.07
N ASP A 767 32.82 6.03 18.39
CA ASP A 767 31.80 7.07 18.34
C ASP A 767 31.39 7.31 16.87
N GLY A 768 30.09 7.35 16.58
CA GLY A 768 29.54 7.23 15.23
C GLY A 768 29.60 5.83 14.61
N GLY A 769 30.06 4.80 15.34
CA GLY A 769 30.16 3.41 14.86
C GLY A 769 28.82 2.68 14.78
N LEU A 770 28.82 1.51 14.12
CA LEU A 770 27.62 0.68 13.88
C LEU A 770 26.90 0.22 15.16
N LEU A 771 27.58 0.24 16.31
CA LEU A 771 27.03 -0.08 17.63
C LEU A 771 26.58 1.15 18.43
N GLU A 772 26.72 2.38 17.92
CA GLU A 772 26.41 3.60 18.68
C GLU A 772 24.93 3.68 19.08
N GLU A 773 23.99 3.36 18.17
CA GLU A 773 22.54 3.30 18.47
C GLU A 773 22.24 2.37 19.67
N TRP A 774 23.13 1.41 19.97
CA TRP A 774 22.96 0.39 21.02
C TRP A 774 23.73 0.70 22.30
N ARG A 775 24.80 1.53 22.25
CA ARG A 775 25.56 1.95 23.45
C ARG A 775 24.63 2.51 24.53
N GLY A 776 23.75 3.43 24.14
CA GLY A 776 22.78 4.06 25.05
C GLY A 776 21.78 3.09 25.70
N GLY A 777 21.50 1.94 25.07
CA GLY A 777 20.72 0.85 25.70
C GLY A 777 21.52 0.12 26.77
N PHE A 778 22.74 -0.30 26.43
CA PHE A 778 23.65 -0.98 27.36
C PHE A 778 23.96 -0.16 28.61
N ASP A 779 24.18 1.14 28.47
CA ASP A 779 24.54 2.00 29.59
C ASP A 779 23.34 2.24 30.52
N HIS A 780 22.13 2.41 29.97
CA HIS A 780 20.89 2.45 30.78
C HIS A 780 20.61 1.10 31.46
N MET A 781 20.77 -0.03 30.77
CA MET A 781 20.56 -1.35 31.36
C MET A 781 21.59 -1.70 32.43
N THR A 782 22.84 -1.26 32.26
CA THR A 782 23.89 -1.38 33.29
C THR A 782 23.56 -0.51 34.50
N MET A 783 23.13 0.75 34.27
CA MET A 783 22.69 1.66 35.32
C MET A 783 21.46 1.12 36.09
N LEU A 784 20.47 0.58 35.39
CA LEU A 784 19.29 -0.05 35.99
C LEU A 784 19.65 -1.31 36.78
N GLY A 785 20.55 -2.15 36.25
CA GLY A 785 21.09 -3.31 36.96
C GLY A 785 21.84 -2.92 38.24
N GLU A 786 22.63 -1.85 38.20
CA GLU A 786 23.26 -1.29 39.40
C GLU A 786 22.26 -0.69 40.38
N VAL A 787 21.25 0.04 39.93
CA VAL A 787 20.20 0.59 40.81
C VAL A 787 19.40 -0.54 41.46
N ALA A 788 19.05 -1.59 40.71
CA ALA A 788 18.39 -2.78 41.24
C ALA A 788 19.27 -3.53 42.26
N ARG A 789 20.57 -3.73 41.96
CA ARG A 789 21.52 -4.34 42.89
C ARG A 789 21.68 -3.52 44.17
N ARG A 790 21.88 -2.21 44.06
CA ARG A 790 21.95 -1.27 45.21
C ARG A 790 20.64 -1.26 46.00
N GLY A 791 19.49 -1.44 45.36
CA GLY A 791 18.19 -1.60 46.00
C GLY A 791 18.07 -2.90 46.79
N TYR A 792 18.48 -4.02 46.20
CA TYR A 792 18.51 -5.34 46.84
C TYR A 792 19.48 -5.39 48.04
N GLU A 793 20.69 -4.85 47.88
CA GLU A 793 21.70 -4.72 48.95
C GLU A 793 21.21 -3.82 50.11
N ARG A 794 20.38 -2.81 49.83
CA ARG A 794 19.71 -2.00 50.86
C ARG A 794 18.56 -2.75 51.53
N GLY A 795 17.76 -3.51 50.77
CA GLY A 795 16.68 -4.34 51.31
C GLY A 795 17.18 -5.36 52.33
N LEU A 796 18.24 -6.11 51.98
CA LEU A 796 18.88 -7.09 52.86
C LEU A 796 19.44 -6.47 54.16
N ARG A 797 19.95 -5.22 54.10
CA ARG A 797 20.40 -4.50 55.30
C ARG A 797 19.23 -3.96 56.12
N GLY A 798 18.16 -3.49 55.49
CA GLY A 798 16.97 -2.96 56.16
C GLY A 798 16.28 -4.00 57.05
N THR A 799 16.19 -5.26 56.59
CA THR A 799 15.65 -6.37 57.40
C THR A 799 16.50 -6.73 58.62
N SER A 800 17.79 -6.37 58.64
CA SER A 800 18.69 -6.66 59.77
C SER A 800 18.53 -5.70 60.95
N CYS A 801 17.88 -4.55 60.78
CA CYS A 801 17.69 -3.55 61.85
C CYS A 801 16.30 -3.56 62.50
N GLN A 802 15.39 -4.44 62.06
CA GLN A 802 14.08 -4.58 62.74
C GLN A 802 14.10 -5.60 63.88
N SER A 803 15.03 -6.56 63.87
CA SER A 803 15.15 -7.58 64.94
C SER A 803 15.77 -7.07 66.24
N GLU A 804 16.45 -5.92 66.25
CA GLU A 804 17.08 -5.33 67.44
C GLU A 804 16.19 -4.27 68.14
N LEU A 805 14.98 -4.00 67.62
CA LEU A 805 14.08 -2.95 68.12
C LEU A 805 12.81 -3.46 68.82
N GLU A 806 12.58 -4.78 68.85
CA GLU A 806 11.47 -5.39 69.60
C GLU A 806 11.88 -5.89 71.01
N GLU A 807 13.18 -5.86 71.35
CA GLU A 807 13.70 -6.46 72.60
C GLU A 807 13.94 -5.43 73.74
N SER A 808 13.47 -4.18 73.61
CA SER A 808 13.71 -3.12 74.60
C SER A 808 12.50 -2.23 74.94
N VAL A 809 11.42 -2.82 75.44
CA VAL A 809 10.36 -2.12 76.20
C VAL A 809 10.02 -2.93 77.46
N PRO A 810 10.25 -2.39 78.68
CA PRO A 810 9.82 -3.00 79.95
C PRO A 810 8.31 -2.86 80.23
#